data_AF-A0A553PBC8-F1
#
_entry.id   AF-A0A553PBC8-F1
#
_cell.length_a   1.000
_cell.length_b   1.000
_cell.length_c   1.000
_cell.angle_alpha   90.00
_cell.angle_beta   90.00
_cell.angle_gamma   90.00
#
_symmetry.space_group_name_H-M   'P 1'
#
loop_
_entity.id
_entity.type
_entity.pdbx_description
1 polymer ?
#
loop_
_entity_poly.entity_id
_entity_poly.type
_entity_poly.pdbx_seq_one_letter_code
_entity_poly.pdbx_strand_id
1 'polypeptide(L)'
;MPNFLCFDLMCAALFAGIFWWNEHHKTSRLESTGRQRYESIERNIELGHIKREAFISFIQKNENPAQKNRKEALIKKAQVMMRLARWIHNICFHPTMDVTTTKNLNVALLGLAFMLIFTAFQTMGNIQTTLLQSAANPDSSGFVPGFHGSGYTSLAIIYAVFATANWVSPPVVAWLGSRLTMVVGALLYAVFIAQFYWPNDILLYGSSALIGLGAAILWTAQGNFLTLNSDSATMTRNSGVFWAMLMSSNLIGNTFVFFQFRGLTDIDEHTRSVVVIVLLVISLAGTAVLFLLRKPSWTLDGPQAPDTPTQAFQKAWRLFLTPQMLLLCVTFFYTGLELTFWSGVYGPSIGFTKAFGLQAKSLVGLHGILIGAGEIVGGLLFGIFGHVVVKRGRDPIIILGFLTHCITFFGIFLNLPNSAPSGNADHASAYIESNAYLAIACSFSLGFGDACYNTQIFSILGSVYSDNSAGAFALFKFVQSTGAALAFFYSYVAPLYYQLLFLVILCVLGTLTFLRVELNTRRAAGSIPVPTVDDNESFQGDIVEQPGNQLSLPVEGPEPSKSHSSLLHKAKSSAFLAKMSGEGLKGSVGVVEAPAVGVTTPTLNLTGCGLNPPIVIKGSASQYVKLNVGGSLYYTTIGTLTKHDTMLRAMFSGRMEVLTDAEGWIMIDRSGKHFGSILNFLRDGNVSLPETKRELNELQAEAKYFCISDLAEACDKNLKAFKDKESDVVPICRVPLITSQKEEQALISANATKPVVKLLINRHNNKYSYTGASDDNILKNIELFDKLSLRFSNRVLFIKDVIGSNEICCWSFYGHGKKIAEVCCTAIVYATDRKNTKVEFPEARIYEETLNCLLYENSKGPDQELIQATSTRFQGSSYTSDDEDERHKVGNASNGAVGGGHGHHSGHGSGAHGPSESRGASGLSRLRSSKNN
;
A
#
# COMPACT_ATOMS: atom_id res chain seq x y z
N MET A 1 39.69 -33.86 1.04
CA MET A 1 38.26 -33.53 1.31
C MET A 1 38.08 -33.03 2.74
N PRO A 2 37.81 -31.73 2.95
CA PRO A 2 37.28 -31.25 4.24
C PRO A 2 36.05 -30.32 4.14
N ASN A 3 35.52 -30.07 2.93
CA ASN A 3 34.55 -29.00 2.68
C ASN A 3 33.06 -29.40 2.80
N PHE A 4 32.75 -30.70 2.93
CA PHE A 4 31.36 -31.16 3.01
C PHE A 4 30.66 -30.84 4.34
N LEU A 5 31.39 -30.62 5.43
CA LEU A 5 30.79 -30.42 6.75
C LEU A 5 29.90 -29.15 6.86
N CYS A 6 30.19 -28.10 6.08
CA CYS A 6 29.31 -26.94 5.99
C CYS A 6 28.04 -27.23 5.17
N PHE A 7 28.16 -28.06 4.13
CA PHE A 7 27.02 -28.49 3.31
C PHE A 7 26.07 -29.35 4.15
N ASP A 8 26.59 -30.34 4.88
CA ASP A 8 25.79 -31.19 5.77
C ASP A 8 25.12 -30.39 6.89
N LEU A 9 25.79 -29.40 7.50
CA LEU A 9 25.15 -28.52 8.50
C LEU A 9 24.09 -27.60 7.90
N MET A 10 24.27 -27.10 6.67
CA MET A 10 23.30 -26.22 6.02
C MET A 10 22.09 -27.00 5.50
N CYS A 11 22.31 -28.21 4.96
CA CYS A 11 21.27 -29.17 4.65
C CYS A 11 20.54 -29.62 5.92
N ALA A 12 21.24 -29.88 7.04
CA ALA A 12 20.59 -30.19 8.31
C ALA A 12 19.77 -29.01 8.87
N ALA A 13 20.21 -27.76 8.66
CA ALA A 13 19.42 -26.58 9.03
C ALA A 13 18.18 -26.40 8.12
N LEU A 14 18.30 -26.69 6.82
CA LEU A 14 17.17 -26.71 5.88
C LEU A 14 16.18 -27.85 6.21
N PHE A 15 16.67 -29.06 6.48
CA PHE A 15 15.84 -30.19 6.91
C PHE A 15 15.19 -29.93 8.27
N ALA A 16 15.89 -29.35 9.24
CA ALA A 16 15.31 -28.93 10.51
C ALA A 16 14.23 -27.85 10.31
N GLY A 17 14.47 -26.88 9.42
CA GLY A 17 13.48 -25.88 9.05
C GLY A 17 12.24 -26.47 8.38
N ILE A 18 12.41 -27.42 7.46
CA ILE A 18 11.33 -28.14 6.77
C ILE A 18 10.56 -29.06 7.73
N PHE A 19 11.25 -29.76 8.63
CA PHE A 19 10.64 -30.66 9.62
C PHE A 19 9.84 -29.87 10.66
N TRP A 20 10.42 -28.80 11.21
CA TRP A 20 9.77 -27.89 12.14
C TRP A 20 8.58 -27.16 11.49
N TRP A 21 8.70 -26.75 10.22
CA TRP A 21 7.59 -26.20 9.43
C TRP A 21 6.46 -27.21 9.22
N ASN A 22 6.77 -28.49 8.96
CA ASN A 22 5.80 -29.56 8.77
C ASN A 22 5.05 -29.90 10.08
N GLU A 23 5.73 -29.92 11.23
CA GLU A 23 5.09 -30.06 12.55
C GLU A 23 4.22 -28.85 12.90
N HIS A 24 4.65 -27.62 12.56
CA HIS A 24 3.87 -26.39 12.72
C HIS A 24 2.65 -26.32 11.77
N HIS A 25 2.65 -27.09 10.68
CA HIS A 25 1.52 -27.25 9.75
C HIS A 25 0.56 -28.40 10.13
N LYS A 26 1.06 -29.48 10.74
CA LYS A 26 0.20 -30.56 11.28
C LYS A 26 -0.59 -30.08 12.50
N THR A 27 0.04 -29.33 13.40
CA THR A 27 -0.64 -28.69 14.54
C THR A 27 -1.64 -27.60 14.12
N SER A 28 -1.44 -26.97 12.95
CA SER A 28 -2.37 -25.93 12.47
C SER A 28 -3.73 -26.43 11.98
N ARG A 29 -3.99 -27.74 11.96
CA ARG A 29 -5.29 -28.33 11.58
C ARG A 29 -6.20 -28.69 12.75
N LEU A 30 -5.74 -28.58 14.01
CA LEU A 30 -6.45 -29.17 15.15
C LEU A 30 -6.74 -28.22 16.34
N GLU A 31 -6.16 -27.02 16.40
CA GLU A 31 -6.36 -26.11 17.56
C GLU A 31 -6.70 -24.68 17.14
N SER A 32 -7.77 -24.13 17.71
CA SER A 32 -8.47 -22.92 17.26
C SER A 32 -8.15 -21.63 18.03
N THR A 33 -7.19 -21.65 18.98
CA THR A 33 -6.83 -20.46 19.75
C THR A 33 -5.32 -20.18 19.75
N GLY A 34 -4.94 -18.93 19.49
CA GLY A 34 -3.53 -18.52 19.42
C GLY A 34 -2.75 -18.64 20.74
N ARG A 35 -3.47 -18.72 21.88
CA ARG A 35 -2.89 -18.75 23.23
C ARG A 35 -2.35 -20.15 23.61
N GLN A 36 -3.08 -21.22 23.26
CA GLN A 36 -2.57 -22.60 23.41
C GLN A 36 -1.33 -22.86 22.54
N ARG A 37 -1.32 -22.24 21.34
CA ARG A 37 -0.17 -22.24 20.44
C ARG A 37 1.08 -21.63 21.09
N TYR A 38 0.91 -20.56 21.86
CA TYR A 38 2.00 -19.89 22.58
C TYR A 38 2.56 -20.78 23.70
N GLU A 39 1.72 -21.28 24.61
CA GLU A 39 2.16 -22.12 25.75
C GLU A 39 2.79 -23.46 25.33
N SER A 40 2.40 -24.00 24.17
CA SER A 40 2.99 -25.19 23.57
C SER A 40 4.36 -24.89 22.95
N ILE A 41 4.51 -23.75 22.27
CA ILE A 41 5.81 -23.31 21.71
C ILE A 41 6.79 -22.97 22.84
N GLU A 42 6.35 -22.27 23.89
CA GLU A 42 7.18 -21.89 25.04
C GLU A 42 7.72 -23.13 25.78
N ARG A 43 6.86 -24.11 26.08
CA ARG A 43 7.29 -25.43 26.63
C ARG A 43 8.26 -26.19 25.73
N ASN A 44 8.07 -26.13 24.41
CA ASN A 44 8.99 -26.77 23.46
C ASN A 44 10.35 -26.06 23.36
N ILE A 45 10.39 -24.73 23.55
CA ILE A 45 11.62 -23.94 23.64
C ILE A 45 12.37 -24.27 24.95
N GLU A 46 11.67 -24.40 26.08
CA GLU A 46 12.26 -24.84 27.35
C GLU A 46 12.83 -26.27 27.26
N LEU A 47 12.09 -27.22 26.67
CA LEU A 47 12.58 -28.57 26.39
C LEU A 47 13.81 -28.57 25.46
N GLY A 48 13.87 -27.66 24.49
CA GLY A 48 15.05 -27.43 23.65
C GLY A 48 16.24 -26.87 24.45
N HIS A 49 15.99 -25.98 25.40
CA HIS A 49 17.00 -25.45 26.32
C HIS A 49 17.57 -26.53 27.26
N ILE A 50 16.74 -27.41 27.80
CA ILE A 50 17.17 -28.55 28.64
C ILE A 50 18.05 -29.53 27.84
N LYS A 51 17.65 -29.85 26.59
CA LYS A 51 18.46 -30.68 25.69
C LYS A 51 19.79 -30.01 25.29
N ARG A 52 19.82 -28.68 25.17
CA ARG A 52 21.02 -27.89 24.87
C ARG A 52 22.05 -27.93 26.00
N GLU A 53 21.62 -27.77 27.26
CA GLU A 53 22.49 -27.92 28.44
C GLU A 53 23.08 -29.34 28.50
N ALA A 54 22.23 -30.37 28.31
CA ALA A 54 22.65 -31.77 28.31
C ALA A 54 23.67 -32.10 27.20
N PHE A 55 23.49 -31.57 25.99
CA PHE A 55 24.40 -31.82 24.87
C PHE A 55 25.76 -31.12 25.04
N ILE A 56 25.77 -29.89 25.57
CA ILE A 56 27.02 -29.18 25.90
C ILE A 56 27.78 -29.91 27.01
N SER A 57 27.06 -30.34 28.06
CA SER A 57 27.62 -31.15 29.15
C SER A 57 28.19 -32.49 28.65
N PHE A 58 27.48 -33.17 27.75
CA PHE A 58 27.94 -34.43 27.15
C PHE A 58 29.22 -34.28 26.31
N ILE A 59 29.36 -33.19 25.55
CA ILE A 59 30.59 -32.90 24.78
C ILE A 59 31.76 -32.53 25.71
N GLN A 60 31.51 -31.82 26.81
CA GLN A 60 32.54 -31.50 27.80
C GLN A 60 33.01 -32.72 28.62
N LYS A 61 32.21 -33.79 28.69
CA LYS A 61 32.50 -34.98 29.51
C LYS A 61 33.34 -36.05 28.81
N ASN A 62 33.55 -35.94 27.49
CA ASN A 62 34.31 -36.90 26.66
C ASN A 62 35.48 -36.20 25.93
N GLU A 63 36.42 -35.63 26.69
CA GLU A 63 37.56 -34.87 26.14
C GLU A 63 38.74 -35.73 25.67
N ASN A 64 39.40 -35.26 24.59
CA ASN A 64 40.75 -35.64 24.20
C ASN A 64 41.50 -34.35 23.81
N PRO A 65 42.64 -34.01 24.46
CA PRO A 65 43.22 -32.67 24.40
C PRO A 65 43.68 -32.20 23.02
N ALA A 66 43.98 -33.11 22.08
CA ALA A 66 44.55 -32.78 20.77
C ALA A 66 43.61 -31.99 19.81
N GLN A 67 42.31 -31.91 20.09
CA GLN A 67 41.32 -31.25 19.19
C GLN A 67 40.75 -29.92 19.71
N LYS A 68 41.20 -29.43 20.87
CA LYS A 68 40.58 -28.32 21.61
C LYS A 68 40.39 -27.05 20.76
N ASN A 69 41.48 -26.50 20.20
CA ASN A 69 41.45 -25.23 19.46
C ASN A 69 40.54 -25.27 18.21
N ARG A 70 40.47 -26.42 17.52
CA ARG A 70 39.64 -26.58 16.31
C ARG A 70 38.15 -26.69 16.66
N LYS A 71 37.82 -27.29 17.81
CA LYS A 71 36.45 -27.34 18.35
C LYS A 71 36.01 -26.01 18.97
N GLU A 72 36.87 -25.28 19.66
CA GLU A 72 36.56 -23.93 20.15
C GLU A 72 36.21 -22.96 19.02
N ALA A 73 36.92 -23.04 17.88
CA ALA A 73 36.58 -22.26 16.69
C ALA A 73 35.21 -22.63 16.10
N LEU A 74 34.85 -23.93 16.09
CA LEU A 74 33.51 -24.40 15.69
C LEU A 74 32.43 -23.95 16.68
N ILE A 75 32.67 -24.00 17.99
CA ILE A 75 31.73 -23.53 19.02
C ILE A 75 31.51 -22.03 18.91
N LYS A 76 32.56 -21.22 18.71
CA LYS A 76 32.41 -19.77 18.45
C LYS A 76 31.59 -19.50 17.19
N LYS A 77 31.85 -20.21 16.08
CA LYS A 77 31.04 -20.11 14.85
C LYS A 77 29.58 -20.51 15.09
N ALA A 78 29.32 -21.60 15.81
CA ALA A 78 27.97 -22.05 16.15
C ALA A 78 27.25 -21.06 17.09
N GLN A 79 27.94 -20.44 18.04
CA GLN A 79 27.38 -19.38 18.90
C GLN A 79 27.04 -18.12 18.10
N VAL A 80 27.87 -17.70 17.15
CA VAL A 80 27.56 -16.58 16.24
C VAL A 80 26.36 -16.91 15.36
N MET A 81 26.33 -18.10 14.74
CA MET A 81 25.18 -18.57 13.95
C MET A 81 23.89 -18.65 14.78
N MET A 82 23.94 -19.11 16.03
CA MET A 82 22.79 -19.15 16.93
C MET A 82 22.36 -17.75 17.41
N ARG A 83 23.28 -16.81 17.62
CA ARG A 83 22.94 -15.41 17.91
C ARG A 83 22.28 -14.75 16.70
N LEU A 84 22.80 -15.00 15.49
CA LEU A 84 22.20 -14.54 14.24
C LEU A 84 20.82 -15.16 14.04
N ALA A 85 20.65 -16.47 14.23
CA ALA A 85 19.36 -17.15 14.15
C ALA A 85 18.35 -16.62 15.18
N ARG A 86 18.78 -16.31 16.41
CA ARG A 86 17.93 -15.71 17.45
C ARG A 86 17.57 -14.25 17.13
N TRP A 87 18.49 -13.49 16.54
CA TRP A 87 18.24 -12.11 16.08
C TRP A 87 17.27 -12.09 14.88
N ILE A 88 17.49 -12.97 13.88
CA ILE A 88 16.55 -13.22 12.78
C ILE A 88 15.21 -13.69 13.32
N HIS A 89 15.17 -14.58 14.32
CA HIS A 89 13.91 -15.04 14.92
C HIS A 89 13.17 -13.89 15.60
N ASN A 90 13.86 -13.09 16.43
CA ASN A 90 13.27 -11.94 17.10
C ASN A 90 12.77 -10.87 16.12
N ILE A 91 13.40 -10.68 14.95
CA ILE A 91 12.91 -9.75 13.92
C ILE A 91 11.78 -10.37 13.08
N CYS A 92 11.95 -11.59 12.59
CA CYS A 92 10.99 -12.23 11.70
C CYS A 92 9.74 -12.75 12.42
N PHE A 93 9.79 -12.93 13.74
CA PHE A 93 8.69 -13.49 14.54
C PHE A 93 8.35 -12.71 15.83
N HIS A 94 8.81 -11.45 16.01
CA HIS A 94 8.31 -10.64 17.14
C HIS A 94 6.78 -10.55 17.13
N PRO A 95 6.07 -10.88 18.23
CA PRO A 95 4.60 -10.90 18.26
C PRO A 95 3.93 -9.52 18.14
N THR A 96 4.70 -8.43 18.24
CA THR A 96 4.19 -7.06 18.47
C THR A 96 4.71 -6.03 17.46
N MET A 97 5.02 -6.44 16.22
CA MET A 97 5.33 -5.46 15.17
C MET A 97 4.04 -4.89 14.59
N ASP A 98 3.98 -3.56 14.45
CA ASP A 98 2.86 -2.90 13.79
C ASP A 98 2.72 -3.38 12.32
N VAL A 99 1.51 -3.24 11.78
CA VAL A 99 1.16 -3.64 10.41
C VAL A 99 2.04 -2.94 9.37
N THR A 100 2.32 -1.65 9.57
CA THR A 100 3.17 -0.82 8.68
C THR A 100 4.60 -1.31 8.67
N THR A 101 5.18 -1.57 9.85
CA THR A 101 6.52 -2.14 9.99
C THR A 101 6.59 -3.54 9.39
N THR A 102 5.53 -4.34 9.54
CA THR A 102 5.42 -5.67 8.93
C THR A 102 5.33 -5.59 7.39
N LYS A 103 4.53 -4.69 6.82
CA LYS A 103 4.46 -4.41 5.37
C LYS A 103 5.84 -4.02 4.83
N ASN A 104 6.51 -3.05 5.47
CA ASN A 104 7.84 -2.58 5.07
C ASN A 104 8.91 -3.70 5.17
N LEU A 105 8.89 -4.49 6.26
CA LEU A 105 9.79 -5.65 6.42
C LEU A 105 9.57 -6.69 5.33
N ASN A 106 8.31 -6.99 4.98
CA ASN A 106 7.98 -7.91 3.89
C ASN A 106 8.50 -7.41 2.53
N VAL A 107 8.39 -6.11 2.23
CA VAL A 107 8.96 -5.52 1.00
C VAL A 107 10.49 -5.61 0.99
N ALA A 108 11.16 -5.34 2.12
CA ALA A 108 12.62 -5.45 2.23
C ALA A 108 13.12 -6.89 2.11
N LEU A 109 12.45 -7.86 2.75
CA LEU A 109 12.75 -9.29 2.63
C LEU A 109 12.48 -9.82 1.22
N LEU A 110 11.42 -9.34 0.56
CA LEU A 110 11.11 -9.67 -0.83
C LEU A 110 12.23 -9.16 -1.77
N GLY A 111 12.65 -7.91 -1.60
CA GLY A 111 13.77 -7.32 -2.34
C GLY A 111 15.08 -8.08 -2.10
N LEU A 112 15.39 -8.45 -0.85
CA LEU A 112 16.59 -9.21 -0.50
C LEU A 112 16.59 -10.61 -1.11
N ALA A 113 15.46 -11.33 -1.04
CA ALA A 113 15.33 -12.66 -1.63
C ALA A 113 15.51 -12.61 -3.16
N PHE A 114 14.85 -11.65 -3.83
CA PHE A 114 14.97 -11.47 -5.28
C PHE A 114 16.38 -11.03 -5.68
N MET A 115 17.02 -10.11 -4.94
CA MET A 115 18.42 -9.74 -5.16
C MET A 115 19.33 -10.98 -5.16
N LEU A 116 19.21 -11.87 -4.18
CA LEU A 116 20.03 -13.09 -4.11
C LEU A 116 19.70 -14.09 -5.24
N ILE A 117 18.43 -14.36 -5.52
CA ILE A 117 18.01 -15.27 -6.61
C ILE A 117 18.49 -14.75 -7.97
N PHE A 118 18.33 -13.45 -8.23
CA PHE A 118 18.71 -12.83 -9.49
C PHE A 118 20.21 -12.53 -9.60
N THR A 119 20.97 -12.48 -8.48
CA THR A 119 22.45 -12.49 -8.52
C THR A 119 22.96 -13.76 -9.18
N ALA A 120 22.29 -14.90 -8.94
CA ALA A 120 22.60 -16.14 -9.63
C ALA A 120 22.11 -16.11 -11.09
N PHE A 121 20.85 -15.72 -11.31
CA PHE A 121 20.22 -15.83 -12.63
C PHE A 121 20.72 -14.80 -13.66
N GLN A 122 20.79 -13.51 -13.33
CA GLN A 122 21.24 -12.48 -14.25
C GLN A 122 22.71 -12.69 -14.63
N THR A 123 23.57 -12.95 -13.66
CA THR A 123 24.99 -13.25 -13.92
C THR A 123 25.18 -14.54 -14.72
N MET A 124 24.41 -15.60 -14.44
CA MET A 124 24.45 -16.79 -15.28
C MET A 124 23.98 -16.49 -16.70
N GLY A 125 22.89 -15.74 -16.89
CA GLY A 125 22.41 -15.33 -18.22
C GLY A 125 23.46 -14.52 -19.01
N ASN A 126 24.15 -13.59 -18.35
CA ASN A 126 25.20 -12.76 -18.96
C ASN A 126 26.41 -13.59 -19.42
N ILE A 127 26.74 -14.70 -18.74
CA ILE A 127 27.90 -15.55 -19.08
C ILE A 127 27.52 -16.84 -19.81
N GLN A 128 26.23 -17.14 -19.95
CA GLN A 128 25.72 -18.42 -20.43
C GLN A 128 26.29 -18.79 -21.80
N THR A 129 26.24 -17.88 -22.77
CA THR A 129 26.76 -18.13 -24.12
C THR A 129 28.26 -18.44 -24.10
N THR A 130 29.05 -17.64 -23.37
CA THR A 130 30.49 -17.82 -23.21
C THR A 130 30.86 -19.16 -22.53
N LEU A 131 30.15 -19.50 -21.44
CA LEU A 131 30.38 -20.72 -20.66
C LEU A 131 30.03 -21.97 -21.48
N LEU A 132 28.91 -21.95 -22.23
CA LEU A 132 28.50 -23.05 -23.08
C LEU A 132 29.39 -23.17 -24.33
N GLN A 133 29.86 -22.07 -24.92
CA GLN A 133 30.83 -22.11 -26.03
C GLN A 133 32.15 -22.76 -25.63
N SER A 134 32.70 -22.40 -24.45
CA SER A 134 33.94 -23.02 -23.96
C SER A 134 33.73 -24.48 -23.53
N ALA A 135 32.51 -24.89 -23.16
CA ALA A 135 32.16 -26.31 -22.94
C ALA A 135 32.00 -27.10 -24.25
N ALA A 136 31.57 -26.46 -25.35
CA ALA A 136 31.38 -27.10 -26.66
C ALA A 136 32.67 -27.15 -27.50
N ASN A 137 33.67 -26.32 -27.20
CA ASN A 137 34.94 -26.24 -27.94
C ASN A 137 35.86 -27.43 -27.62
N PRO A 138 36.22 -28.31 -28.58
CA PRO A 138 37.12 -29.45 -28.35
C PRO A 138 38.52 -29.07 -27.85
N ASP A 139 39.00 -27.86 -28.19
CA ASP A 139 40.33 -27.38 -27.81
C ASP A 139 40.36 -26.74 -26.40
N SER A 140 39.20 -26.63 -25.73
CA SER A 140 39.07 -26.03 -24.40
C SER A 140 39.39 -27.00 -23.27
N SER A 141 40.05 -26.52 -22.23
CA SER A 141 40.23 -27.22 -20.95
C SER A 141 38.92 -27.46 -20.17
N GLY A 142 37.80 -26.89 -20.64
CA GLY A 142 36.44 -27.13 -20.13
C GLY A 142 35.57 -28.03 -21.01
N PHE A 143 36.12 -28.62 -22.09
CA PHE A 143 35.34 -29.38 -23.08
C PHE A 143 34.47 -30.50 -22.47
N VAL A 144 33.24 -30.61 -22.97
CA VAL A 144 32.29 -31.67 -22.60
C VAL A 144 31.93 -32.48 -23.85
N PRO A 145 32.34 -33.76 -23.95
CA PRO A 145 32.06 -34.60 -25.12
C PRO A 145 30.57 -34.71 -25.44
N GLY A 146 30.20 -34.41 -26.68
CA GLY A 146 28.83 -34.52 -27.18
C GLY A 146 27.88 -33.40 -26.76
N PHE A 147 28.39 -32.29 -26.19
CA PHE A 147 27.60 -31.10 -25.89
C PHE A 147 27.59 -30.12 -27.08
N HIS A 148 26.39 -29.74 -27.54
CA HIS A 148 26.17 -28.81 -28.66
C HIS A 148 25.12 -27.72 -28.35
N GLY A 149 24.74 -27.57 -27.07
CA GLY A 149 23.71 -26.64 -26.61
C GLY A 149 24.03 -25.15 -26.81
N SER A 150 23.04 -24.39 -27.29
CA SER A 150 23.13 -22.94 -27.54
C SER A 150 22.44 -22.11 -26.46
N GLY A 151 23.14 -21.09 -25.96
CA GLY A 151 22.60 -20.14 -24.97
C GLY A 151 21.43 -19.32 -25.48
N TYR A 152 21.46 -18.85 -26.74
CA TYR A 152 20.34 -18.11 -27.33
C TYR A 152 19.10 -18.97 -27.48
N THR A 153 19.25 -20.24 -27.87
CA THR A 153 18.15 -21.20 -27.98
C THR A 153 17.55 -21.50 -26.60
N SER A 154 18.38 -21.64 -25.57
CA SER A 154 17.92 -21.74 -24.18
C SER A 154 17.12 -20.52 -23.75
N LEU A 155 17.62 -19.30 -23.95
CA LEU A 155 16.91 -18.05 -23.59
C LEU A 155 15.58 -17.91 -24.34
N ALA A 156 15.53 -18.24 -25.62
CA ALA A 156 14.28 -18.24 -26.40
C ALA A 156 13.25 -19.24 -25.83
N ILE A 157 13.67 -20.45 -25.44
CA ILE A 157 12.81 -21.44 -24.78
C ILE A 157 12.28 -20.91 -23.43
N ILE A 158 13.14 -20.29 -22.62
CA ILE A 158 12.75 -19.69 -21.32
C ILE A 158 11.60 -18.70 -21.53
N TYR A 159 11.77 -17.72 -22.42
CA TYR A 159 10.77 -16.67 -22.63
C TYR A 159 9.50 -17.17 -23.33
N ALA A 160 9.60 -18.13 -24.26
CA ALA A 160 8.43 -18.74 -24.90
C ALA A 160 7.57 -19.54 -23.90
N VAL A 161 8.20 -20.35 -23.03
CA VAL A 161 7.48 -21.10 -21.99
C VAL A 161 6.95 -20.13 -20.92
N PHE A 162 7.73 -19.14 -20.50
CA PHE A 162 7.28 -18.08 -19.58
C PHE A 162 6.01 -17.38 -20.11
N ALA A 163 5.96 -17.00 -21.38
CA ALA A 163 4.77 -16.41 -22.00
C ALA A 163 3.54 -17.32 -21.85
N THR A 164 3.60 -18.56 -22.34
CA THR A 164 2.46 -19.50 -22.27
C THR A 164 2.04 -19.80 -20.82
N ALA A 165 2.99 -19.94 -19.90
CA ALA A 165 2.76 -20.30 -18.51
C ALA A 165 2.08 -19.20 -17.66
N ASN A 166 2.18 -17.93 -18.06
CA ASN A 166 1.54 -16.82 -17.33
C ASN A 166 0.01 -16.97 -17.26
N TRP A 167 -0.64 -17.67 -18.19
CA TRP A 167 -2.09 -17.95 -18.13
C TRP A 167 -2.48 -18.91 -16.99
N VAL A 168 -1.58 -19.81 -16.59
CA VAL A 168 -1.79 -20.76 -15.49
C VAL A 168 -1.40 -20.15 -14.13
N SER A 169 -0.68 -19.03 -14.14
CA SER A 169 -0.08 -18.43 -12.95
C SER A 169 -1.08 -17.84 -11.95
N PRO A 170 -2.08 -16.99 -12.30
CA PRO A 170 -3.07 -16.51 -11.34
C PRO A 170 -3.86 -17.64 -10.64
N PRO A 171 -4.32 -18.70 -11.34
CA PRO A 171 -4.87 -19.90 -10.71
C PRO A 171 -3.97 -20.54 -9.66
N VAL A 172 -2.66 -20.67 -9.93
CA VAL A 172 -1.68 -21.23 -8.98
C VAL A 172 -1.49 -20.31 -7.78
N VAL A 173 -1.36 -19.00 -8.01
CA VAL A 173 -1.23 -18.00 -6.94
C VAL A 173 -2.46 -17.97 -6.03
N ALA A 174 -3.66 -18.12 -6.60
CA ALA A 174 -4.91 -18.18 -5.84
C ALA A 174 -5.03 -19.46 -5.00
N TRP A 175 -4.63 -20.62 -5.55
CA TRP A 175 -4.68 -21.91 -4.86
C TRP A 175 -3.61 -22.05 -3.76
N LEU A 176 -2.35 -21.74 -4.09
CA LEU A 176 -1.18 -22.06 -3.28
C LEU A 176 -0.74 -20.88 -2.40
N GLY A 177 -1.24 -19.67 -2.69
CA GLY A 177 -0.86 -18.42 -2.06
C GLY A 177 0.49 -17.89 -2.56
N SER A 178 0.64 -16.56 -2.62
CA SER A 178 1.82 -15.91 -3.21
C SER A 178 3.15 -16.35 -2.58
N ARG A 179 3.19 -16.54 -1.26
CA ARG A 179 4.42 -16.96 -0.54
C ARG A 179 4.95 -18.31 -1.02
N LEU A 180 4.12 -19.35 -1.00
CA LEU A 180 4.54 -20.70 -1.38
C LEU A 180 4.78 -20.79 -2.90
N THR A 181 3.99 -20.06 -3.68
CA THR A 181 4.19 -19.94 -5.13
C THR A 181 5.56 -19.32 -5.48
N MET A 182 6.00 -18.28 -4.77
CA MET A 182 7.35 -17.72 -4.95
C MET A 182 8.45 -18.73 -4.59
N VAL A 183 8.29 -19.51 -3.51
CA VAL A 183 9.27 -20.55 -3.12
C VAL A 183 9.39 -21.62 -4.21
N VAL A 184 8.27 -22.12 -4.74
CA VAL A 184 8.27 -23.12 -5.83
C VAL A 184 8.93 -22.56 -7.09
N GLY A 185 8.62 -21.31 -7.45
CA GLY A 185 9.29 -20.62 -8.57
C GLY A 185 10.81 -20.50 -8.36
N ALA A 186 11.25 -20.03 -7.19
CA ALA A 186 12.67 -19.84 -6.86
C ALA A 186 13.48 -21.14 -6.86
N LEU A 187 12.90 -22.27 -6.47
CA LEU A 187 13.55 -23.58 -6.57
C LEU A 187 13.85 -23.96 -8.03
N LEU A 188 12.98 -23.61 -8.99
CA LEU A 188 13.21 -23.86 -10.41
C LEU A 188 14.32 -22.98 -11.00
N TYR A 189 14.52 -21.76 -10.45
CA TYR A 189 15.72 -20.96 -10.74
C TYR A 189 16.99 -21.68 -10.28
N ALA A 190 17.02 -22.23 -9.06
CA ALA A 190 18.16 -22.98 -8.57
C ALA A 190 18.47 -24.24 -9.42
N VAL A 191 17.44 -24.95 -9.90
CA VAL A 191 17.60 -26.10 -10.82
C VAL A 191 18.26 -25.69 -12.14
N PHE A 192 17.86 -24.55 -12.73
CA PHE A 192 18.48 -24.02 -13.95
C PHE A 192 19.93 -23.56 -13.75
N ILE A 193 20.32 -23.13 -12.54
CA ILE A 193 21.74 -22.87 -12.25
C ILE A 193 22.51 -24.19 -12.09
N ALA A 194 21.93 -25.18 -11.40
CA ALA A 194 22.59 -26.45 -11.10
C ALA A 194 22.99 -27.26 -12.36
N GLN A 195 22.19 -27.22 -13.44
CA GLN A 195 22.48 -27.95 -14.68
C GLN A 195 23.81 -27.54 -15.35
N PHE A 196 24.27 -26.29 -15.17
CA PHE A 196 25.56 -25.83 -15.71
C PHE A 196 26.78 -26.52 -15.08
N TYR A 197 26.59 -27.27 -13.98
CA TYR A 197 27.62 -28.14 -13.41
C TYR A 197 27.92 -29.34 -14.33
N TRP A 198 26.89 -29.89 -14.98
CA TRP A 198 27.00 -30.93 -16.02
C TRP A 198 26.28 -30.48 -17.30
N PRO A 199 26.95 -29.67 -18.15
CA PRO A 199 26.38 -29.22 -19.42
C PRO A 199 25.94 -30.40 -20.29
N ASN A 200 24.66 -30.45 -20.63
CA ASN A 200 24.06 -31.48 -21.47
C ASN A 200 22.88 -30.87 -22.22
N ASP A 201 22.74 -31.12 -23.52
CA ASP A 201 21.73 -30.47 -24.36
C ASP A 201 20.29 -30.69 -23.86
N ILE A 202 19.98 -31.91 -23.39
CA ILE A 202 18.66 -32.27 -22.86
C ILE A 202 18.41 -31.57 -21.51
N LEU A 203 19.41 -31.55 -20.62
CA LEU A 203 19.30 -30.86 -19.33
C LEU A 203 19.21 -29.33 -19.51
N LEU A 204 19.95 -28.76 -20.45
CA LEU A 204 19.92 -27.34 -20.78
C LEU A 204 18.53 -26.92 -21.27
N TYR A 205 18.02 -27.54 -22.34
CA TYR A 205 16.72 -27.15 -22.91
C TYR A 205 15.54 -27.58 -22.03
N GLY A 206 15.64 -28.72 -21.33
CA GLY A 206 14.64 -29.15 -20.35
C GLY A 206 14.55 -28.22 -19.14
N SER A 207 15.68 -27.82 -18.56
CA SER A 207 15.70 -26.84 -17.47
C SER A 207 15.29 -25.43 -17.92
N SER A 208 15.58 -25.06 -19.17
CA SER A 208 15.10 -23.81 -19.81
C SER A 208 13.56 -23.75 -19.85
N ALA A 209 12.89 -24.87 -20.16
CA ALA A 209 11.43 -24.94 -20.09
C ALA A 209 10.92 -24.87 -18.64
N LEU A 210 11.57 -25.58 -17.70
CA LEU A 210 11.20 -25.59 -16.29
C LEU A 210 11.33 -24.21 -15.62
N ILE A 211 12.41 -23.46 -15.88
CA ILE A 211 12.54 -22.10 -15.35
C ILE A 211 11.57 -21.12 -16.04
N GLY A 212 11.16 -21.35 -17.30
CA GLY A 212 10.05 -20.61 -17.91
C GLY A 212 8.74 -20.74 -17.12
N LEU A 213 8.39 -21.96 -16.70
CA LEU A 213 7.25 -22.22 -15.79
C LEU A 213 7.47 -21.53 -14.43
N GLY A 214 8.68 -21.65 -13.87
CA GLY A 214 9.07 -21.03 -12.60
C GLY A 214 8.99 -19.51 -12.60
N ALA A 215 9.38 -18.86 -13.70
CA ALA A 215 9.34 -17.41 -13.89
C ALA A 215 7.91 -16.87 -13.90
N ALA A 216 6.98 -17.55 -14.59
CA ALA A 216 5.56 -17.18 -14.62
C ALA A 216 4.97 -17.09 -13.21
N ILE A 217 5.14 -18.15 -12.43
CA ILE A 217 4.59 -18.23 -11.08
C ILE A 217 5.33 -17.32 -10.09
N LEU A 218 6.67 -17.21 -10.20
CA LEU A 218 7.49 -16.35 -9.34
C LEU A 218 7.13 -14.87 -9.49
N TRP A 219 7.11 -14.36 -10.72
CA TRP A 219 6.86 -12.93 -10.97
C TRP A 219 5.41 -12.51 -10.70
N THR A 220 4.44 -13.37 -11.03
CA THR A 220 3.03 -13.09 -10.70
C THR A 220 2.81 -13.06 -9.20
N ALA A 221 3.38 -14.04 -8.48
CA ALA A 221 3.28 -14.10 -7.03
C ALA A 221 4.00 -12.93 -6.35
N GLN A 222 5.15 -12.50 -6.90
CA GLN A 222 5.88 -11.31 -6.44
C GLN A 222 5.06 -10.04 -6.61
N GLY A 223 4.48 -9.80 -7.80
CA GLY A 223 3.67 -8.60 -8.06
C GLY A 223 2.42 -8.53 -7.17
N ASN A 224 1.74 -9.67 -7.02
CA ASN A 224 0.63 -9.79 -6.06
C ASN A 224 1.09 -9.55 -4.62
N PHE A 225 2.17 -10.19 -4.16
CA PHE A 225 2.66 -10.03 -2.78
C PHE A 225 3.15 -8.60 -2.49
N LEU A 226 3.83 -7.95 -3.43
CA LEU A 226 4.22 -6.54 -3.32
C LEU A 226 2.98 -5.63 -3.22
N THR A 227 1.94 -5.93 -4.00
CA THR A 227 0.65 -5.21 -3.95
C THR A 227 -0.05 -5.41 -2.61
N LEU A 228 -0.15 -6.65 -2.11
CA LEU A 228 -0.73 -6.93 -0.80
C LEU A 228 0.01 -6.23 0.36
N ASN A 229 1.30 -5.91 0.20
CA ASN A 229 2.09 -5.19 1.21
C ASN A 229 2.19 -3.68 0.96
N SER A 230 1.42 -3.13 0.01
CA SER A 230 1.50 -1.73 -0.39
C SER A 230 0.10 -1.13 -0.59
N ASP A 231 -0.04 0.15 -0.30
CA ASP A 231 -1.27 0.92 -0.46
C ASP A 231 -1.08 1.90 -1.63
N SER A 232 -2.14 2.47 -2.20
CA SER A 232 -2.05 3.31 -3.41
C SER A 232 -1.08 4.51 -3.28
N ALA A 233 -0.87 5.02 -2.07
CA ALA A 233 0.11 6.08 -1.77
C ALA A 233 1.56 5.56 -1.60
N THR A 234 1.76 4.28 -1.26
CA THR A 234 3.08 3.69 -0.99
C THR A 234 3.57 2.77 -2.10
N MET A 235 2.71 2.37 -3.04
CA MET A 235 3.03 1.45 -4.15
C MET A 235 4.28 1.88 -4.93
N THR A 236 4.34 3.13 -5.41
CA THR A 236 5.48 3.66 -6.19
C THR A 236 6.79 3.63 -5.39
N ARG A 237 6.73 3.91 -4.08
CA ARG A 237 7.90 3.83 -3.19
C ARG A 237 8.37 2.39 -3.03
N ASN A 238 7.43 1.48 -2.74
CA ASN A 238 7.73 0.08 -2.47
C ASN A 238 8.21 -0.65 -3.74
N SER A 239 7.63 -0.35 -4.90
CA SER A 239 8.10 -0.88 -6.19
C SER A 239 9.49 -0.34 -6.56
N GLY A 240 9.76 0.95 -6.36
CA GLY A 240 11.07 1.54 -6.60
C GLY A 240 12.17 0.95 -5.72
N VAL A 241 11.91 0.77 -4.42
CA VAL A 241 12.84 0.10 -3.48
C VAL A 241 13.07 -1.37 -3.88
N PHE A 242 12.00 -2.11 -4.21
CA PHE A 242 12.14 -3.48 -4.70
C PHE A 242 12.98 -3.56 -5.98
N TRP A 243 12.75 -2.67 -6.95
CA TRP A 243 13.48 -2.63 -8.22
C TRP A 243 14.97 -2.31 -8.02
N ALA A 244 15.28 -1.33 -7.17
CA ALA A 244 16.67 -0.99 -6.83
C ALA A 244 17.39 -2.15 -6.13
N MET A 245 16.73 -2.86 -5.20
CA MET A 245 17.31 -4.05 -4.57
C MET A 245 17.53 -5.17 -5.60
N LEU A 246 16.54 -5.46 -6.44
CA LEU A 246 16.64 -6.45 -7.52
C LEU A 246 17.85 -6.15 -8.43
N MET A 247 17.99 -4.93 -8.95
CA MET A 247 19.03 -4.62 -9.94
C MET A 247 20.42 -4.39 -9.34
N SER A 248 20.53 -4.28 -8.01
CA SER A 248 21.83 -4.40 -7.32
C SER A 248 22.48 -5.78 -7.49
N SER A 249 21.69 -6.80 -7.86
CA SER A 249 22.20 -8.15 -8.14
C SER A 249 23.12 -8.22 -9.37
N ASN A 250 22.85 -7.41 -10.40
CA ASN A 250 23.71 -7.20 -11.57
C ASN A 250 25.09 -6.64 -11.20
N LEU A 251 25.22 -5.84 -10.14
CA LEU A 251 26.52 -5.34 -9.69
C LEU A 251 27.30 -6.46 -8.96
N ILE A 252 26.65 -7.15 -8.02
CA ILE A 252 27.28 -8.13 -7.13
C ILE A 252 27.78 -9.34 -7.92
N GLY A 253 26.91 -9.98 -8.71
CA GLY A 253 27.23 -11.23 -9.39
C GLY A 253 28.23 -11.06 -10.53
N ASN A 254 28.06 -10.01 -11.35
CA ASN A 254 28.98 -9.75 -12.46
C ASN A 254 30.37 -9.34 -11.96
N THR A 255 30.47 -8.65 -10.81
CA THR A 255 31.78 -8.36 -10.17
C THR A 255 32.50 -9.63 -9.72
N PHE A 256 31.78 -10.60 -9.12
CA PHE A 256 32.36 -11.90 -8.75
C PHE A 256 32.94 -12.63 -9.96
N VAL A 257 32.18 -12.73 -11.06
CA VAL A 257 32.63 -13.47 -12.25
C VAL A 257 33.72 -12.72 -13.01
N PHE A 258 33.73 -11.38 -13.02
CA PHE A 258 34.81 -10.57 -13.60
C PHE A 258 36.19 -10.93 -13.01
N PHE A 259 36.29 -11.11 -11.69
CA PHE A 259 37.54 -11.54 -11.06
C PHE A 259 37.88 -12.99 -11.37
N GLN A 260 36.88 -13.88 -11.40
CA GLN A 260 37.09 -15.32 -11.60
C GLN A 260 37.49 -15.68 -13.05
N PHE A 261 37.06 -14.91 -14.05
CA PHE A 261 37.42 -15.12 -15.46
C PHE A 261 38.65 -14.30 -15.91
N ARG A 262 39.26 -13.52 -15.01
CA ARG A 262 40.36 -12.61 -15.36
C ARG A 262 41.62 -13.38 -15.79
N GLY A 263 42.01 -13.23 -17.05
CA GLY A 263 43.23 -13.84 -17.60
C GLY A 263 43.05 -15.26 -18.12
N LEU A 264 41.82 -15.78 -18.15
CA LEU A 264 41.49 -17.05 -18.80
C LEU A 264 41.17 -16.82 -20.29
N THR A 265 41.68 -17.69 -21.16
CA THR A 265 41.31 -17.73 -22.59
C THR A 265 40.07 -18.58 -22.82
N ASP A 266 39.93 -19.66 -22.05
CA ASP A 266 38.81 -20.59 -22.01
C ASP A 266 38.42 -20.87 -20.56
N ILE A 267 37.17 -21.25 -20.32
CA ILE A 267 36.63 -21.52 -18.98
C ILE A 267 36.81 -23.01 -18.68
N ASP A 268 37.84 -23.32 -17.91
CA ASP A 268 38.15 -24.67 -17.46
C ASP A 268 37.04 -25.27 -16.56
N GLU A 269 37.00 -26.59 -16.46
CA GLU A 269 35.98 -27.32 -15.67
C GLU A 269 35.96 -26.89 -14.19
N HIS A 270 37.12 -26.61 -13.59
CA HIS A 270 37.21 -26.20 -12.19
C HIS A 270 36.64 -24.78 -12.01
N THR A 271 37.01 -23.83 -12.86
CA THR A 271 36.44 -22.47 -12.84
C THR A 271 34.93 -22.49 -13.09
N ARG A 272 34.45 -23.26 -14.07
CA ARG A 272 33.01 -23.48 -14.30
C ARG A 272 32.33 -23.98 -13.02
N SER A 273 32.89 -25.03 -12.40
CA SER A 273 32.38 -25.63 -11.17
C SER A 273 32.31 -24.64 -10.02
N VAL A 274 33.37 -23.85 -9.79
CA VAL A 274 33.41 -22.83 -8.73
C VAL A 274 32.32 -21.77 -8.94
N VAL A 275 32.17 -21.23 -10.15
CA VAL A 275 31.13 -20.22 -10.44
C VAL A 275 29.74 -20.81 -10.24
N VAL A 276 29.45 -22.00 -10.79
CA VAL A 276 28.13 -22.63 -10.66
C VAL A 276 27.79 -22.92 -9.20
N ILE A 277 28.73 -23.47 -8.41
CA ILE A 277 28.50 -23.79 -6.99
C ILE A 277 28.22 -22.50 -6.19
N VAL A 278 29.01 -21.43 -6.40
CA VAL A 278 28.80 -20.16 -5.68
C VAL A 278 27.45 -19.53 -6.02
N LEU A 279 27.10 -19.44 -7.31
CA LEU A 279 25.82 -18.88 -7.74
C LEU A 279 24.63 -19.74 -7.26
N LEU A 280 24.75 -21.08 -7.26
CA LEU A 280 23.73 -21.99 -6.74
C LEU A 280 23.51 -21.79 -5.23
N VAL A 281 24.58 -21.67 -4.43
CA VAL A 281 24.49 -21.41 -2.99
C VAL A 281 23.81 -20.05 -2.73
N ILE A 282 24.12 -19.02 -3.50
CA ILE A 282 23.47 -17.70 -3.39
C ILE A 282 21.97 -17.79 -3.76
N SER A 283 21.61 -18.52 -4.81
CA SER A 283 20.22 -18.74 -5.23
C SER A 283 19.40 -19.49 -4.16
N LEU A 284 19.98 -20.54 -3.57
CA LEU A 284 19.37 -21.30 -2.47
C LEU A 284 19.24 -20.46 -1.19
N ALA A 285 20.22 -19.59 -0.89
CA ALA A 285 20.11 -18.63 0.21
C ALA A 285 18.97 -17.63 -0.02
N GLY A 286 18.82 -17.10 -1.23
CA GLY A 286 17.67 -16.24 -1.59
C GLY A 286 16.33 -16.97 -1.46
N THR A 287 16.28 -18.24 -1.86
CA THR A 287 15.11 -19.11 -1.67
C THR A 287 14.80 -19.32 -0.18
N ALA A 288 15.82 -19.47 0.67
CA ALA A 288 15.65 -19.56 2.12
C ALA A 288 15.06 -18.26 2.73
N VAL A 289 15.45 -17.09 2.21
CA VAL A 289 14.87 -15.79 2.65
C VAL A 289 13.37 -15.69 2.35
N LEU A 290 12.86 -16.30 1.27
CA LEU A 290 11.42 -16.30 0.97
C LEU A 290 10.56 -16.97 2.06
N PHE A 291 11.11 -17.92 2.83
CA PHE A 291 10.40 -18.52 3.96
C PHE A 291 10.20 -17.54 5.13
N LEU A 292 11.06 -16.52 5.26
CA LEU A 292 11.00 -15.48 6.30
C LEU A 292 9.90 -14.43 6.06
N LEU A 293 9.31 -14.39 4.86
CA LEU A 293 8.18 -13.49 4.55
C LEU A 293 7.01 -13.76 5.50
N ARG A 294 6.41 -12.73 6.08
CA ARG A 294 5.24 -12.85 6.96
C ARG A 294 3.95 -12.97 6.12
N LYS A 295 2.95 -13.71 6.64
CA LYS A 295 1.63 -13.81 5.98
C LYS A 295 0.92 -12.43 6.07
N PRO A 296 0.35 -11.89 4.97
CA PRO A 296 -0.52 -10.72 5.04
C PRO A 296 -1.76 -11.05 5.88
N SER A 297 -1.84 -10.54 7.11
CA SER A 297 -2.95 -10.79 8.03
C SER A 297 -4.11 -9.80 7.82
N TRP A 298 -3.80 -8.60 7.32
CA TRP A 298 -4.74 -7.52 6.98
C TRP A 298 -5.58 -7.79 5.71
N THR A 299 -5.55 -9.01 5.17
CA THR A 299 -6.48 -9.47 4.13
C THR A 299 -7.67 -10.22 4.72
N LEU A 300 -7.83 -10.24 6.04
CA LEU A 300 -8.95 -10.84 6.76
C LEU A 300 -10.13 -9.87 6.96
N ASP A 301 -9.94 -8.58 6.65
CA ASP A 301 -10.95 -7.53 6.79
C ASP A 301 -11.86 -7.47 5.54
N GLY A 302 -12.71 -8.49 5.38
CA GLY A 302 -13.78 -8.50 4.38
C GLY A 302 -14.43 -9.88 4.21
N PRO A 303 -15.73 -9.97 3.87
CA PRO A 303 -16.45 -11.24 3.69
C PRO A 303 -16.10 -11.97 2.37
N GLN A 304 -15.04 -11.60 1.67
CA GLN A 304 -14.65 -12.18 0.40
C GLN A 304 -13.74 -13.40 0.63
N ALA A 305 -14.28 -14.59 0.37
CA ALA A 305 -13.49 -15.81 0.28
C ALA A 305 -12.39 -15.66 -0.79
N PRO A 306 -11.21 -16.29 -0.61
CA PRO A 306 -10.15 -16.27 -1.62
C PRO A 306 -10.68 -16.83 -2.95
N ASP A 307 -10.38 -16.14 -4.05
CA ASP A 307 -10.84 -16.53 -5.39
C ASP A 307 -10.49 -17.99 -5.69
N THR A 308 -11.47 -18.73 -6.22
CA THR A 308 -11.18 -20.06 -6.75
C THR A 308 -10.26 -19.96 -7.98
N PRO A 309 -9.46 -21.00 -8.30
CA PRO A 309 -8.53 -20.94 -9.43
C PRO A 309 -9.22 -20.64 -10.78
N THR A 310 -10.46 -21.12 -10.95
CA THR A 310 -11.29 -20.83 -12.13
C THR A 310 -11.78 -19.38 -12.17
N GLN A 311 -12.18 -18.80 -11.03
CA GLN A 311 -12.53 -17.38 -10.93
C GLN A 311 -11.31 -16.48 -11.19
N ALA A 312 -10.13 -16.83 -10.66
CA ALA A 312 -8.88 -16.10 -10.92
C ALA A 312 -8.54 -16.08 -12.42
N PHE A 313 -8.65 -17.22 -13.11
CA PHE A 313 -8.50 -17.28 -14.57
C PHE A 313 -9.53 -16.41 -15.30
N GLN A 314 -10.82 -16.52 -14.96
CA GLN A 314 -11.89 -15.73 -15.59
C GLN A 314 -11.71 -14.22 -15.37
N LYS A 315 -11.29 -13.79 -14.17
CA LYS A 315 -10.98 -12.38 -13.87
C LYS A 315 -9.79 -11.90 -14.70
N ALA A 316 -8.72 -12.68 -14.82
CA ALA A 316 -7.56 -12.34 -15.65
C ALA A 316 -7.94 -12.25 -17.15
N TRP A 317 -8.72 -13.19 -17.67
CA TRP A 317 -9.20 -13.18 -19.06
C TRP A 317 -10.11 -11.97 -19.35
N ARG A 318 -11.06 -11.67 -18.45
CA ARG A 318 -11.91 -10.47 -18.56
C ARG A 318 -11.10 -9.18 -18.51
N LEU A 319 -10.08 -9.12 -17.63
CA LEU A 319 -9.19 -7.97 -17.52
C LEU A 319 -8.39 -7.74 -18.81
N PHE A 320 -7.89 -8.80 -19.45
CA PHE A 320 -7.16 -8.72 -20.72
C PHE A 320 -8.00 -8.07 -21.84
N LEU A 321 -9.30 -8.37 -21.88
CA LEU A 321 -10.22 -7.81 -22.88
C LEU A 321 -10.65 -6.36 -22.58
N THR A 322 -10.23 -5.76 -21.47
CA THR A 322 -10.59 -4.35 -21.18
C THR A 322 -9.80 -3.38 -22.09
N PRO A 323 -10.43 -2.31 -22.61
CA PRO A 323 -9.75 -1.36 -23.48
C PRO A 323 -8.52 -0.69 -22.85
N GLN A 324 -8.52 -0.50 -21.53
CA GLN A 324 -7.38 0.08 -20.80
C GLN A 324 -6.21 -0.89 -20.71
N MET A 325 -6.47 -2.18 -20.44
CA MET A 325 -5.41 -3.19 -20.41
C MET A 325 -4.84 -3.44 -21.81
N LEU A 326 -5.67 -3.52 -22.85
CA LEU A 326 -5.21 -3.67 -24.23
C LEU A 326 -4.29 -2.53 -24.69
N LEU A 327 -4.56 -1.29 -24.25
CA LEU A 327 -3.65 -0.16 -24.49
C LEU A 327 -2.32 -0.34 -23.72
N LEU A 328 -2.35 -0.73 -22.45
CA LEU A 328 -1.13 -1.01 -21.68
C LEU A 328 -0.32 -2.19 -22.24
N CYS A 329 -0.97 -3.18 -22.87
CA CYS A 329 -0.28 -4.29 -23.53
C CYS A 329 0.71 -3.81 -24.61
N VAL A 330 0.44 -2.69 -25.30
CA VAL A 330 1.39 -2.09 -26.25
C VAL A 330 2.67 -1.63 -25.54
N THR A 331 2.53 -0.98 -24.37
CA THR A 331 3.68 -0.61 -23.52
C THR A 331 4.41 -1.84 -22.98
N PHE A 332 3.69 -2.88 -22.53
CA PHE A 332 4.30 -4.11 -22.01
C PHE A 332 5.11 -4.83 -23.10
N PHE A 333 4.58 -4.90 -24.32
CA PHE A 333 5.25 -5.51 -25.47
C PHE A 333 6.55 -4.77 -25.78
N TYR A 334 6.52 -3.43 -25.79
CA TYR A 334 7.71 -2.60 -25.94
C TYR A 334 8.79 -2.92 -24.88
N THR A 335 8.43 -2.98 -23.60
CA THR A 335 9.41 -3.34 -22.54
C THR A 335 9.96 -4.77 -22.67
N GLY A 336 9.27 -5.67 -23.38
CA GLY A 336 9.78 -7.00 -23.70
C GLY A 336 10.88 -6.99 -24.79
N LEU A 337 10.69 -6.14 -25.81
CA LEU A 337 11.70 -5.91 -26.84
C LEU A 337 12.93 -5.19 -26.26
N GLU A 338 12.70 -4.16 -25.45
CA GLU A 338 13.73 -3.36 -24.80
C GLU A 338 14.61 -4.23 -23.88
N LEU A 339 13.97 -5.03 -23.00
CA LEU A 339 14.63 -6.04 -22.16
C LEU A 339 15.57 -6.94 -22.96
N THR A 340 15.11 -7.44 -24.11
CA THR A 340 15.90 -8.33 -24.96
C THR A 340 17.04 -7.60 -25.66
N PHE A 341 16.80 -6.36 -26.09
CA PHE A 341 17.81 -5.55 -26.74
C PHE A 341 18.99 -5.29 -25.82
N TRP A 342 18.76 -4.80 -24.60
CA TRP A 342 19.87 -4.50 -23.71
C TRP A 342 20.54 -5.76 -23.15
N SER A 343 19.76 -6.77 -22.73
CA SER A 343 20.33 -7.98 -22.10
C SER A 343 20.93 -8.98 -23.09
N GLY A 344 20.46 -8.99 -24.35
CA GLY A 344 20.79 -10.03 -25.33
C GLY A 344 21.46 -9.54 -26.61
N VAL A 345 21.28 -8.28 -27.03
CA VAL A 345 21.76 -7.79 -28.34
C VAL A 345 22.87 -6.75 -28.19
N TYR A 346 22.72 -5.80 -27.27
CA TYR A 346 23.58 -4.64 -27.17
C TYR A 346 24.96 -4.99 -26.59
N GLY A 347 25.03 -5.85 -25.57
CA GLY A 347 26.29 -6.42 -25.05
C GLY A 347 27.14 -7.07 -26.15
N PRO A 348 26.61 -8.05 -26.91
CA PRO A 348 27.30 -8.62 -28.07
C PRO A 348 27.67 -7.58 -29.14
N SER A 349 26.80 -6.60 -29.43
CA SER A 349 27.10 -5.53 -30.39
C SER A 349 28.32 -4.70 -29.99
N ILE A 350 28.52 -4.43 -28.69
CA ILE A 350 29.75 -3.81 -28.17
C ILE A 350 30.92 -4.78 -28.32
N GLY A 351 30.77 -6.03 -27.89
CA GLY A 351 31.84 -7.04 -27.89
C GLY A 351 32.39 -7.42 -29.26
N PHE A 352 31.58 -7.32 -30.31
CA PHE A 352 31.95 -7.63 -31.70
C PHE A 352 32.40 -6.41 -32.51
N THR A 353 32.29 -5.18 -31.98
CA THR A 353 32.74 -3.98 -32.68
C THR A 353 34.27 -3.85 -32.62
N LYS A 354 34.94 -4.31 -33.69
CA LYS A 354 36.42 -4.37 -33.81
C LYS A 354 37.12 -3.01 -33.61
N ALA A 355 36.45 -1.89 -33.86
CA ALA A 355 36.96 -0.54 -33.64
C ALA A 355 37.32 -0.26 -32.16
N PHE A 356 36.73 -0.97 -31.19
CA PHE A 356 37.11 -0.86 -29.77
C PHE A 356 38.40 -1.65 -29.40
N GLY A 357 39.03 -2.29 -30.38
CA GLY A 357 40.31 -3.00 -30.23
C GLY A 357 40.25 -4.15 -29.21
N LEU A 358 41.39 -4.44 -28.58
CA LEU A 358 41.55 -5.52 -27.60
C LEU A 358 40.65 -5.35 -26.34
N GLN A 359 40.09 -4.17 -26.12
CA GLN A 359 39.22 -3.87 -24.97
C GLN A 359 37.74 -4.20 -25.23
N ALA A 360 37.32 -4.45 -26.48
CA ALA A 360 35.93 -4.71 -26.86
C ALA A 360 35.22 -5.74 -25.97
N LYS A 361 35.90 -6.86 -25.65
CA LYS A 361 35.34 -7.92 -24.78
C LYS A 361 35.18 -7.48 -23.32
N SER A 362 36.09 -6.67 -22.77
CA SER A 362 35.96 -6.15 -21.40
C SER A 362 34.85 -5.10 -21.26
N LEU A 363 34.54 -4.36 -22.34
CA LEU A 363 33.44 -3.40 -22.38
C LEU A 363 32.07 -4.08 -22.22
N VAL A 364 31.92 -5.36 -22.59
CA VAL A 364 30.68 -6.14 -22.39
C VAL A 364 30.35 -6.31 -20.90
N GLY A 365 31.36 -6.60 -20.08
CA GLY A 365 31.19 -6.70 -18.62
C GLY A 365 30.89 -5.34 -17.98
N LEU A 366 31.57 -4.28 -18.45
CA LEU A 366 31.34 -2.92 -18.00
C LEU A 366 29.93 -2.42 -18.34
N HIS A 367 29.45 -2.73 -19.55
CA HIS A 367 28.09 -2.45 -20.02
C HIS A 367 27.01 -2.97 -19.05
N GLY A 368 27.10 -4.24 -18.62
CA GLY A 368 26.14 -4.83 -17.67
C GLY A 368 26.16 -4.16 -16.29
N ILE A 369 27.34 -3.72 -15.82
CA ILE A 369 27.47 -2.94 -14.58
C ILE A 369 26.80 -1.57 -14.71
N LEU A 370 26.99 -0.89 -15.84
CA LEU A 370 26.40 0.44 -16.06
C LEU A 370 24.88 0.40 -16.29
N ILE A 371 24.33 -0.67 -16.89
CA ILE A 371 22.88 -0.90 -16.91
C ILE A 371 22.35 -1.02 -15.48
N GLY A 372 22.91 -1.92 -14.67
CA GLY A 372 22.48 -2.10 -13.28
C GLY A 372 22.57 -0.79 -12.48
N ALA A 373 23.61 0.02 -12.71
CA ALA A 373 23.73 1.35 -12.10
C ALA A 373 22.61 2.30 -12.55
N GLY A 374 22.28 2.34 -13.84
CA GLY A 374 21.15 3.12 -14.37
C GLY A 374 19.81 2.69 -13.80
N GLU A 375 19.56 1.38 -13.72
CA GLU A 375 18.33 0.82 -13.17
C GLU A 375 18.16 1.12 -11.68
N ILE A 376 19.24 1.03 -10.89
CA ILE A 376 19.26 1.37 -9.46
C ILE A 376 18.98 2.86 -9.27
N VAL A 377 19.62 3.73 -10.06
CA VAL A 377 19.40 5.19 -9.99
C VAL A 377 17.93 5.52 -10.31
N GLY A 378 17.36 4.94 -11.36
CA GLY A 378 15.93 5.10 -11.67
C GLY A 378 15.03 4.59 -10.54
N GLY A 379 15.23 3.34 -10.09
CA GLY A 379 14.45 2.72 -9.01
C GLY A 379 14.46 3.53 -7.71
N LEU A 380 15.64 4.03 -7.29
CA LEU A 380 15.77 4.86 -6.09
C LEU A 380 15.16 6.25 -6.26
N LEU A 381 15.41 6.95 -7.37
CA LEU A 381 14.86 8.29 -7.61
C LEU A 381 13.32 8.24 -7.62
N PHE A 382 12.73 7.33 -8.38
CA PHE A 382 11.27 7.24 -8.51
C PHE A 382 10.62 6.62 -7.26
N GLY A 383 11.35 5.80 -6.49
CA GLY A 383 10.92 5.32 -5.17
C GLY A 383 10.90 6.42 -4.11
N ILE A 384 12.01 7.17 -3.94
CA ILE A 384 12.16 8.22 -2.91
C ILE A 384 11.23 9.41 -3.21
N PHE A 385 11.21 9.89 -4.46
CA PHE A 385 10.30 10.96 -4.88
C PHE A 385 8.88 10.47 -5.17
N GLY A 386 8.55 9.21 -4.85
CA GLY A 386 7.24 8.59 -5.16
C GLY A 386 6.02 9.39 -4.68
N HIS A 387 6.13 10.13 -3.58
CA HIS A 387 5.06 11.03 -3.12
C HIS A 387 4.82 12.23 -4.06
N VAL A 388 5.87 12.76 -4.69
CA VAL A 388 5.79 13.80 -5.74
C VAL A 388 5.20 13.19 -7.02
N VAL A 389 5.58 11.95 -7.35
CA VAL A 389 5.06 11.21 -8.51
C VAL A 389 3.56 10.95 -8.37
N VAL A 390 3.08 10.51 -7.21
CA VAL A 390 1.65 10.33 -6.97
C VAL A 390 0.89 11.67 -7.05
N LYS A 391 1.50 12.78 -6.61
CA LYS A 391 0.87 14.11 -6.64
C LYS A 391 0.88 14.80 -8.02
N ARG A 392 1.93 14.60 -8.82
CA ARG A 392 2.07 15.18 -10.18
C ARG A 392 1.63 14.23 -11.30
N GLY A 393 1.42 12.95 -10.99
CA GLY A 393 1.14 11.90 -11.95
C GLY A 393 2.40 11.20 -12.48
N ARG A 394 2.19 10.04 -13.13
CA ARG A 394 3.26 9.18 -13.67
C ARG A 394 3.88 9.68 -14.99
N ASP A 395 3.15 10.53 -15.73
CA ASP A 395 3.53 11.00 -17.08
C ASP A 395 4.98 11.53 -17.16
N PRO A 396 5.47 12.38 -16.23
CA PRO A 396 6.78 12.99 -16.38
C PRO A 396 7.93 11.96 -16.37
N ILE A 397 7.78 10.84 -15.67
CA ILE A 397 8.79 9.78 -15.62
C ILE A 397 8.78 8.96 -16.90
N ILE A 398 7.58 8.62 -17.42
CA ILE A 398 7.45 7.91 -18.70
C ILE A 398 7.96 8.77 -19.86
N ILE A 399 7.67 10.08 -19.86
CA ILE A 399 8.21 11.02 -20.86
C ILE A 399 9.74 11.14 -20.73
N LEU A 400 10.28 11.15 -19.51
CA LEU A 400 11.73 11.12 -19.30
C LEU A 400 12.35 9.84 -19.87
N GLY A 401 11.79 8.66 -19.57
CA GLY A 401 12.22 7.38 -20.14
C GLY A 401 12.16 7.35 -21.66
N PHE A 402 11.07 7.83 -22.24
CA PHE A 402 10.90 7.98 -23.69
C PHE A 402 12.01 8.83 -24.31
N LEU A 403 12.30 10.02 -23.75
CA LEU A 403 13.35 10.90 -24.26
C LEU A 403 14.74 10.27 -24.11
N THR A 404 15.04 9.67 -22.94
CA THR A 404 16.29 8.94 -22.71
C THR A 404 16.48 7.82 -23.73
N HIS A 405 15.47 6.98 -23.95
CA HIS A 405 15.54 5.88 -24.91
C HIS A 405 15.67 6.38 -26.36
N CYS A 406 14.95 7.42 -26.78
CA CYS A 406 15.11 8.00 -28.12
C CYS A 406 16.53 8.52 -28.36
N ILE A 407 17.08 9.29 -27.42
CA ILE A 407 18.46 9.80 -27.48
C ILE A 407 19.46 8.64 -27.51
N THR A 408 19.23 7.60 -26.70
CA THR A 408 20.11 6.45 -26.58
C THR A 408 20.11 5.58 -27.84
N PHE A 409 18.94 5.25 -28.39
CA PHE A 409 18.84 4.49 -29.64
C PHE A 409 19.46 5.26 -30.82
N PHE A 410 19.30 6.59 -30.88
CA PHE A 410 19.98 7.43 -31.87
C PHE A 410 21.51 7.45 -31.67
N GLY A 411 21.98 7.56 -30.42
CA GLY A 411 23.41 7.45 -30.09
C GLY A 411 24.01 6.10 -30.49
N ILE A 412 23.29 4.99 -30.27
CA ILE A 412 23.71 3.65 -30.69
C ILE A 412 23.73 3.53 -32.21
N PHE A 413 22.72 4.05 -32.91
CA PHE A 413 22.62 4.07 -34.37
C PHE A 413 23.80 4.82 -35.03
N LEU A 414 24.26 5.92 -34.43
CA LEU A 414 25.44 6.63 -34.91
C LEU A 414 26.75 5.85 -34.62
N ASN A 415 26.87 5.31 -33.41
CA ASN A 415 28.14 4.84 -32.84
C ASN A 415 28.52 3.39 -33.21
N LEU A 416 27.54 2.51 -33.42
CA LEU A 416 27.78 1.09 -33.72
C LEU A 416 27.40 0.74 -35.17
N PRO A 417 28.14 -0.15 -35.85
CA PRO A 417 27.83 -0.55 -37.22
C PRO A 417 26.61 -1.47 -37.29
N ASN A 418 25.91 -1.47 -38.44
CA ASN A 418 24.69 -2.26 -38.66
C ASN A 418 24.88 -3.78 -38.42
N SER A 419 26.07 -4.30 -38.73
CA SER A 419 26.43 -5.72 -38.57
C SER A 419 26.98 -6.08 -37.17
N ALA A 420 26.96 -5.15 -36.20
CA ALA A 420 27.54 -5.40 -34.87
C ALA A 420 26.96 -6.63 -34.14
N PRO A 421 25.63 -6.94 -34.16
CA PRO A 421 25.10 -8.11 -33.46
C PRO A 421 25.57 -9.45 -34.01
N SER A 422 25.92 -9.52 -35.30
CA SER A 422 26.18 -10.78 -36.03
C SER A 422 27.66 -11.14 -36.15
N GLY A 423 28.56 -10.41 -35.48
CA GLY A 423 30.01 -10.69 -35.47
C GLY A 423 30.75 -10.28 -36.75
N ASN A 424 30.06 -10.21 -37.90
CA ASN A 424 30.61 -9.88 -39.22
C ASN A 424 30.85 -8.37 -39.41
N ALA A 425 31.35 -7.67 -38.39
CA ALA A 425 31.58 -6.22 -38.38
C ALA A 425 32.93 -5.82 -39.02
N ASP A 426 33.46 -6.62 -39.93
CA ASP A 426 34.85 -6.59 -40.37
C ASP A 426 35.21 -5.38 -41.23
N HIS A 427 34.23 -4.83 -41.96
CA HIS A 427 34.42 -3.69 -42.88
C HIS A 427 33.27 -2.67 -42.83
N ALA A 428 32.35 -2.78 -41.86
CA ALA A 428 31.21 -1.87 -41.76
C ALA A 428 31.58 -0.62 -40.93
N SER A 429 31.73 0.53 -41.58
CA SER A 429 31.83 1.82 -40.89
C SER A 429 30.50 2.17 -40.22
N ALA A 430 30.53 2.49 -38.92
CA ALA A 430 29.44 3.24 -38.28
C ALA A 430 29.40 4.69 -38.84
N TYR A 431 28.35 5.45 -38.53
CA TYR A 431 28.22 6.83 -39.04
C TYR A 431 29.24 7.79 -38.43
N ILE A 432 29.67 7.53 -37.19
CA ILE A 432 30.82 8.17 -36.55
C ILE A 432 31.91 7.12 -36.28
N GLU A 433 33.13 7.56 -36.01
CA GLU A 433 34.16 6.67 -35.47
C GLU A 433 33.69 6.09 -34.13
N SER A 434 33.60 4.75 -34.06
CA SER A 434 33.00 4.06 -32.92
C SER A 434 33.75 4.37 -31.62
N ASN A 435 33.10 5.09 -30.72
CA ASN A 435 33.64 5.53 -29.45
C ASN A 435 33.14 4.65 -28.29
N ALA A 436 34.07 4.02 -27.57
CA ALA A 436 33.78 3.14 -26.44
C ALA A 436 33.08 3.87 -25.28
N TYR A 437 33.46 5.12 -24.99
CA TYR A 437 32.85 5.92 -23.91
C TYR A 437 31.38 6.21 -24.22
N LEU A 438 31.05 6.48 -25.49
CA LEU A 438 29.66 6.70 -25.91
C LEU A 438 28.81 5.42 -25.79
N ALA A 439 29.36 4.25 -26.10
CA ALA A 439 28.67 2.97 -25.92
C ALA A 439 28.39 2.66 -24.43
N ILE A 440 29.35 2.94 -23.55
CA ILE A 440 29.16 2.76 -22.10
C ILE A 440 28.19 3.80 -21.52
N ALA A 441 28.20 5.05 -22.00
CA ALA A 441 27.20 6.07 -21.62
C ALA A 441 25.77 5.71 -22.10
N CYS A 442 25.64 5.12 -23.30
CA CYS A 442 24.39 4.56 -23.77
C CYS A 442 23.92 3.38 -22.90
N SER A 443 24.84 2.55 -22.39
CA SER A 443 24.51 1.44 -21.48
C SER A 443 23.84 1.92 -20.20
N PHE A 444 24.39 2.95 -19.54
CA PHE A 444 23.73 3.57 -18.38
C PHE A 444 22.34 4.13 -18.73
N SER A 445 22.24 4.80 -19.89
CA SER A 445 21.00 5.43 -20.34
C SER A 445 19.90 4.41 -20.69
N LEU A 446 20.24 3.24 -21.21
CA LEU A 446 19.29 2.12 -21.40
C LEU A 446 18.70 1.67 -20.06
N GLY A 447 19.54 1.32 -19.08
CA GLY A 447 19.08 0.86 -17.76
C GLY A 447 18.28 1.92 -17.00
N PHE A 448 18.67 3.20 -17.10
CA PHE A 448 17.88 4.30 -16.54
C PHE A 448 16.51 4.45 -17.23
N GLY A 449 16.47 4.35 -18.56
CA GLY A 449 15.24 4.40 -19.34
C GLY A 449 14.29 3.24 -19.04
N ASP A 450 14.79 2.00 -18.95
CA ASP A 450 13.96 0.83 -18.57
C ASP A 450 13.34 1.03 -17.18
N ALA A 451 14.13 1.48 -16.20
CA ALA A 451 13.60 1.77 -14.87
C ALA A 451 12.51 2.87 -14.87
N CYS A 452 12.56 3.85 -15.79
CA CYS A 452 11.45 4.79 -15.98
C CYS A 452 10.16 4.08 -16.39
N TYR A 453 10.20 3.06 -17.26
CA TYR A 453 9.00 2.30 -17.65
C TYR A 453 8.57 1.30 -16.59
N ASN A 454 9.45 0.39 -16.18
CA ASN A 454 9.08 -0.72 -15.29
C ASN A 454 8.60 -0.23 -13.92
N THR A 455 9.21 0.79 -13.31
CA THR A 455 8.75 1.31 -12.01
C THR A 455 7.33 1.88 -12.07
N GLN A 456 6.97 2.55 -13.17
CA GLN A 456 5.65 3.16 -13.35
C GLN A 456 4.60 2.13 -13.79
N ILE A 457 4.98 1.10 -14.56
CA ILE A 457 4.15 -0.08 -14.85
C ILE A 457 3.77 -0.79 -13.55
N PHE A 458 4.74 -1.09 -12.68
CA PHE A 458 4.46 -1.68 -11.36
C PHE A 458 3.55 -0.77 -10.51
N SER A 459 3.75 0.54 -10.56
CA SER A 459 2.90 1.50 -9.85
C SER A 459 1.44 1.48 -10.34
N ILE A 460 1.19 1.52 -11.66
CA ILE A 460 -0.18 1.53 -12.21
C ILE A 460 -0.89 0.19 -12.03
N LEU A 461 -0.19 -0.94 -12.23
CA LEU A 461 -0.73 -2.27 -11.94
C LEU A 461 -1.14 -2.41 -10.47
N GLY A 462 -0.22 -2.05 -9.57
CA GLY A 462 -0.44 -2.20 -8.14
C GLY A 462 -1.51 -1.26 -7.57
N SER A 463 -1.68 -0.04 -8.10
CA SER A 463 -2.63 0.93 -7.54
C SER A 463 -4.00 0.97 -8.22
N VAL A 464 -4.10 0.62 -9.51
CA VAL A 464 -5.36 0.70 -10.29
C VAL A 464 -6.03 -0.67 -10.39
N TYR A 465 -5.23 -1.74 -10.37
CA TYR A 465 -5.71 -3.11 -10.50
C TYR A 465 -5.40 -3.93 -9.24
N SER A 466 -5.36 -3.29 -8.06
CA SER A 466 -5.12 -3.92 -6.74
C SER A 466 -5.98 -5.17 -6.54
N ASP A 467 -7.27 -5.06 -6.85
CA ASP A 467 -8.33 -6.04 -6.61
C ASP A 467 -8.18 -7.31 -7.47
N ASN A 468 -7.41 -7.23 -8.55
CA ASN A 468 -7.02 -8.36 -9.38
C ASN A 468 -5.53 -8.26 -9.76
N SER A 469 -4.69 -7.94 -8.77
CA SER A 469 -3.26 -7.67 -9.02
C SER A 469 -2.53 -8.90 -9.54
N ALA A 470 -2.85 -10.10 -9.06
CA ALA A 470 -2.32 -11.36 -9.63
C ALA A 470 -2.64 -11.50 -11.13
N GLY A 471 -3.88 -11.23 -11.56
CA GLY A 471 -4.24 -11.21 -12.98
C GLY A 471 -3.49 -10.13 -13.76
N ALA A 472 -3.41 -8.91 -13.23
CA ALA A 472 -2.75 -7.78 -13.88
C ALA A 472 -1.24 -8.02 -14.09
N PHE A 473 -0.53 -8.52 -13.07
CA PHE A 473 0.90 -8.84 -13.17
C PHE A 473 1.17 -10.04 -14.09
N ALA A 474 0.31 -11.06 -14.11
CA ALA A 474 0.43 -12.16 -15.07
C ALA A 474 0.25 -11.69 -16.52
N LEU A 475 -0.70 -10.77 -16.80
CA LEU A 475 -0.88 -10.20 -18.13
C LEU A 475 0.30 -9.35 -18.57
N PHE A 476 0.84 -8.51 -17.68
CA PHE A 476 2.07 -7.77 -17.94
C PHE A 476 3.23 -8.71 -18.29
N LYS A 477 3.46 -9.75 -17.48
CA LYS A 477 4.54 -10.70 -17.74
C LYS A 477 4.29 -11.59 -18.96
N PHE A 478 3.05 -11.94 -19.28
CA PHE A 478 2.68 -12.61 -20.53
C PHE A 478 3.10 -11.78 -21.76
N VAL A 479 2.70 -10.51 -21.82
CA VAL A 479 2.96 -9.67 -22.99
C VAL A 479 4.42 -9.24 -23.06
N GLN A 480 5.07 -8.94 -21.92
CA GLN A 480 6.51 -8.65 -21.85
C GLN A 480 7.35 -9.85 -22.31
N SER A 481 7.07 -11.07 -21.83
CA SER A 481 7.81 -12.27 -22.26
C SER A 481 7.50 -12.70 -23.69
N THR A 482 6.29 -12.42 -24.21
CA THR A 482 5.96 -12.61 -25.64
C THR A 482 6.79 -11.68 -26.53
N GLY A 483 6.89 -10.39 -26.17
CA GLY A 483 7.78 -9.45 -26.83
C GLY A 483 9.23 -9.93 -26.80
N ALA A 484 9.71 -10.35 -25.63
CA ALA A 484 11.08 -10.84 -25.48
C ALA A 484 11.38 -12.09 -26.31
N ALA A 485 10.48 -13.09 -26.33
CA ALA A 485 10.65 -14.30 -27.14
C ALA A 485 10.73 -13.99 -28.64
N LEU A 486 9.88 -13.07 -29.14
CA LEU A 486 9.92 -12.61 -30.53
C LEU A 486 11.21 -11.85 -30.85
N ALA A 487 11.69 -11.02 -29.92
CA ALA A 487 12.96 -10.31 -30.06
C ALA A 487 14.14 -11.27 -30.14
N PHE A 488 14.27 -12.24 -29.23
CA PHE A 488 15.35 -13.23 -29.27
C PHE A 488 15.32 -14.05 -30.58
N PHE A 489 14.14 -14.33 -31.12
CA PHE A 489 14.00 -15.01 -32.41
C PHE A 489 14.45 -14.15 -33.60
N TYR A 490 13.97 -12.91 -33.74
CA TYR A 490 14.37 -12.07 -34.88
C TYR A 490 15.81 -11.54 -34.77
N SER A 491 16.35 -11.37 -33.55
CA SER A 491 17.67 -10.77 -33.34
C SER A 491 18.82 -11.62 -33.89
N TYR A 492 18.57 -12.90 -34.17
CA TYR A 492 19.48 -13.80 -34.87
C TYR A 492 19.67 -13.42 -36.36
N VAL A 493 18.66 -12.79 -36.99
CA VAL A 493 18.63 -12.53 -38.44
C VAL A 493 18.62 -11.03 -38.77
N ALA A 494 17.99 -10.20 -37.94
CA ALA A 494 17.83 -8.77 -38.20
C ALA A 494 19.10 -7.98 -37.82
N PRO A 495 19.67 -7.15 -38.72
CA PRO A 495 20.81 -6.30 -38.37
C PRO A 495 20.38 -5.08 -37.53
N LEU A 496 21.34 -4.47 -36.83
CA LEU A 496 21.12 -3.57 -35.69
C LEU A 496 20.15 -2.42 -35.98
N TYR A 497 20.25 -1.78 -37.15
CA TYR A 497 19.48 -0.58 -37.47
C TYR A 497 17.98 -0.88 -37.58
N TYR A 498 17.60 -2.08 -38.04
CA TYR A 498 16.19 -2.49 -38.05
C TYR A 498 15.68 -2.76 -36.63
N GLN A 499 16.51 -3.37 -35.77
CA GLN A 499 16.14 -3.60 -34.37
C GLN A 499 15.91 -2.27 -33.63
N LEU A 500 16.80 -1.29 -33.83
CA LEU A 500 16.64 0.07 -33.30
C LEU A 500 15.40 0.78 -33.85
N LEU A 501 15.10 0.62 -35.15
CA LEU A 501 13.89 1.18 -35.76
C LEU A 501 12.62 0.61 -35.14
N PHE A 502 12.52 -0.71 -34.96
CA PHE A 502 11.39 -1.34 -34.28
C PHE A 502 11.25 -0.86 -32.83
N LEU A 503 12.37 -0.73 -32.11
CA LEU A 503 12.38 -0.20 -30.74
C LEU A 503 11.88 1.25 -30.67
N VAL A 504 12.32 2.14 -31.57
CA VAL A 504 11.86 3.54 -31.59
C VAL A 504 10.36 3.63 -31.90
N ILE A 505 9.88 2.90 -32.91
CA ILE A 505 8.45 2.89 -33.29
C ILE A 505 7.58 2.42 -32.11
N LEU A 506 7.97 1.32 -31.47
CA LEU A 506 7.21 0.76 -30.35
C LEU A 506 7.41 1.52 -29.03
N CYS A 507 8.53 2.24 -28.86
CA CYS A 507 8.72 3.20 -27.77
C CYS A 507 7.72 4.36 -27.88
N VAL A 508 7.58 4.96 -29.07
CA VAL A 508 6.58 6.01 -29.33
C VAL A 508 5.16 5.49 -29.04
N LEU A 509 4.78 4.35 -29.62
CA LEU A 509 3.44 3.77 -29.42
C LEU A 509 3.17 3.36 -27.97
N GLY A 510 4.14 2.73 -27.31
CA GLY A 510 4.07 2.32 -25.90
C GLY A 510 3.97 3.50 -24.93
N THR A 511 4.65 4.61 -25.24
CA THR A 511 4.54 5.88 -24.49
C THR A 511 3.15 6.49 -24.64
N LEU A 512 2.68 6.66 -25.89
CA LEU A 512 1.39 7.26 -26.18
C LEU A 512 0.22 6.48 -25.56
N THR A 513 0.27 5.15 -25.61
CA THR A 513 -0.75 4.28 -25.01
C THR A 513 -0.73 4.33 -23.48
N PHE A 514 0.44 4.34 -22.84
CA PHE A 514 0.55 4.51 -21.38
C PHE A 514 -0.04 5.86 -20.94
N LEU A 515 0.38 6.96 -21.56
CA LEU A 515 -0.11 8.31 -21.27
C LEU A 515 -1.64 8.40 -21.48
N ARG A 516 -2.17 7.76 -22.53
CA ARG A 516 -3.61 7.72 -22.80
C ARG A 516 -4.39 7.01 -21.69
N VAL A 517 -3.84 5.92 -21.12
CA VAL A 517 -4.46 5.16 -20.03
C VAL A 517 -4.39 5.93 -18.72
N GLU A 518 -3.22 6.45 -18.34
CA GLU A 518 -3.03 7.25 -17.13
C GLU A 518 -3.92 8.52 -17.15
N LEU A 519 -4.07 9.19 -18.29
CA LEU A 519 -5.04 10.30 -18.46
C LEU A 519 -6.50 9.85 -18.27
N ASN A 520 -6.88 8.66 -18.74
CA ASN A 520 -8.22 8.09 -18.49
C ASN A 520 -8.42 7.80 -17.00
N THR A 521 -7.42 7.19 -16.34
CA THR A 521 -7.46 6.88 -14.91
C THR A 521 -7.63 8.14 -14.07
N ARG A 522 -6.88 9.22 -14.37
CA ARG A 522 -7.03 10.50 -13.67
C ARG A 522 -8.38 11.18 -13.94
N ARG A 523 -8.90 11.10 -15.17
CA ARG A 523 -10.25 11.61 -15.47
C ARG A 523 -11.32 10.87 -14.67
N ALA A 524 -11.25 9.55 -14.59
CA ALA A 524 -12.16 8.74 -13.78
C ALA A 524 -12.07 9.06 -12.28
N ALA A 525 -10.85 9.25 -11.74
CA ALA A 525 -10.66 9.64 -10.35
C ALA A 525 -11.16 11.07 -10.05
N GLY A 526 -11.08 11.99 -11.03
CA GLY A 526 -11.58 13.36 -10.91
C GLY A 526 -13.07 13.53 -11.23
N SER A 527 -13.77 12.47 -11.63
CA SER A 527 -15.20 12.51 -12.00
C SER A 527 -16.11 11.74 -11.03
N ILE A 528 -15.66 11.50 -9.80
CA ILE A 528 -16.54 11.08 -8.71
C ILE A 528 -17.52 12.25 -8.46
N PRO A 529 -18.84 12.07 -8.65
CA PRO A 529 -19.78 13.10 -8.25
C PRO A 529 -19.67 13.32 -6.74
N VAL A 530 -19.58 14.58 -6.31
CA VAL A 530 -20.05 14.91 -4.96
C VAL A 530 -21.50 14.43 -4.90
N PRO A 531 -21.92 13.66 -3.87
CA PRO A 531 -23.33 13.33 -3.73
C PRO A 531 -24.10 14.64 -3.62
N THR A 532 -24.86 14.98 -4.67
CA THR A 532 -25.93 15.94 -4.54
C THR A 532 -26.89 15.36 -3.54
N VAL A 533 -27.12 16.09 -2.45
CA VAL A 533 -28.23 15.79 -1.56
C VAL A 533 -29.47 16.14 -2.38
N ASP A 534 -30.07 15.14 -3.02
CA ASP A 534 -31.41 15.26 -3.57
C ASP A 534 -32.38 15.26 -2.38
N ASP A 535 -32.55 16.45 -1.81
CA ASP A 535 -33.63 16.77 -0.88
C ASP A 535 -34.97 16.63 -1.63
N ASN A 536 -35.46 15.38 -1.81
CA ASN A 536 -36.88 14.98 -1.98
C ASN A 536 -37.03 13.51 -2.46
N GLU A 537 -36.68 12.52 -1.63
CA GLU A 537 -37.38 11.22 -1.68
C GLU A 537 -37.85 10.79 -0.29
N SER A 538 -39.17 10.71 -0.14
CA SER A 538 -39.84 10.23 1.07
C SER A 538 -39.65 8.73 1.21
N PHE A 539 -39.01 8.29 2.31
CA PHE A 539 -38.84 6.89 2.65
C PHE A 539 -40.19 6.21 2.95
N GLN A 540 -40.77 5.56 1.94
CA GLN A 540 -41.78 4.52 2.13
C GLN A 540 -41.03 3.22 2.47
N GLY A 541 -41.13 2.76 3.72
CA GLY A 541 -40.41 1.58 4.19
C GLY A 541 -41.14 0.27 3.90
N ASP A 542 -40.60 -0.56 3.01
CA ASP A 542 -41.04 -1.96 2.85
C ASP A 542 -40.20 -2.90 3.73
N ILE A 543 -40.89 -3.63 4.59
CA ILE A 543 -40.33 -4.64 5.50
C ILE A 543 -40.23 -5.97 4.73
N VAL A 544 -39.01 -6.49 4.56
CA VAL A 544 -38.81 -7.84 4.01
C VAL A 544 -38.76 -8.85 5.15
N GLU A 545 -39.87 -9.55 5.38
CA GLU A 545 -39.92 -10.73 6.25
C GLU A 545 -39.09 -11.89 5.68
N GLN A 546 -38.47 -12.67 6.56
CA GLN A 546 -37.88 -13.97 6.18
C GLN A 546 -38.94 -15.07 6.30
N PRO A 547 -39.17 -15.90 5.26
CA PRO A 547 -40.08 -17.02 5.37
C PRO A 547 -39.41 -18.22 6.07
N GLY A 548 -40.04 -18.70 7.14
CA GLY A 548 -39.71 -19.98 7.77
C GLY A 548 -40.33 -21.17 7.03
N ASN A 549 -39.87 -22.38 7.38
CA ASN A 549 -40.37 -23.67 6.87
C ASN A 549 -41.90 -23.80 6.90
N GLN A 550 -42.50 -24.43 5.88
CA GLN A 550 -43.29 -25.66 6.08
C GLN A 550 -43.69 -26.42 4.78
N LEU A 551 -43.78 -27.74 4.95
CA LEU A 551 -44.45 -28.81 4.20
C LEU A 551 -44.85 -28.67 2.72
N SER A 552 -44.45 -29.68 1.96
CA SER A 552 -44.93 -30.01 0.61
C SER A 552 -46.18 -30.91 0.61
N LEU A 553 -47.13 -30.63 -0.27
CA LEU A 553 -48.10 -31.58 -0.83
C LEU A 553 -48.36 -31.26 -2.32
N PRO A 554 -48.61 -32.25 -3.19
CA PRO A 554 -48.75 -32.05 -4.64
C PRO A 554 -50.22 -31.97 -5.11
N VAL A 555 -50.46 -31.28 -6.23
CA VAL A 555 -51.70 -31.40 -7.03
C VAL A 555 -51.33 -31.39 -8.53
N GLU A 556 -52.03 -32.21 -9.32
CA GLU A 556 -51.70 -32.58 -10.70
C GLU A 556 -52.40 -31.71 -11.77
N GLY A 557 -51.64 -31.34 -12.81
CA GLY A 557 -52.10 -31.23 -14.22
C GLY A 557 -53.19 -30.20 -14.61
N PRO A 558 -53.59 -30.15 -15.91
CA PRO A 558 -53.05 -30.90 -17.05
C PRO A 558 -52.55 -30.04 -18.24
N GLU A 559 -51.78 -30.69 -19.12
CA GLU A 559 -51.51 -30.29 -20.52
C GLU A 559 -52.79 -30.43 -21.40
N PRO A 560 -52.94 -29.88 -22.66
CA PRO A 560 -52.00 -30.20 -23.76
C PRO A 560 -51.86 -29.26 -25.00
N SER A 561 -50.73 -29.43 -25.71
CA SER A 561 -50.53 -29.52 -27.17
C SER A 561 -51.01 -28.45 -28.21
N LYS A 562 -50.05 -28.03 -29.07
CA LYS A 562 -50.11 -27.89 -30.58
C LYS A 562 -51.13 -26.87 -31.19
N SER A 563 -50.91 -26.18 -32.32
CA SER A 563 -49.78 -26.06 -33.27
C SER A 563 -50.00 -24.92 -34.31
N HIS A 564 -48.92 -24.29 -34.78
CA HIS A 564 -48.77 -23.58 -36.09
C HIS A 564 -49.60 -22.31 -36.45
N SER A 565 -48.93 -21.15 -36.31
CA SER A 565 -48.41 -20.32 -37.43
C SER A 565 -48.87 -18.86 -37.65
N SER A 566 -47.84 -18.00 -37.76
CA SER A 566 -47.73 -16.75 -38.53
C SER A 566 -48.20 -15.41 -37.94
N LEU A 567 -47.34 -14.39 -38.13
CA LEU A 567 -47.51 -12.93 -37.91
C LEU A 567 -47.63 -12.51 -36.42
N LEU A 568 -47.02 -11.44 -35.90
CA LEU A 568 -46.26 -10.33 -36.51
C LEU A 568 -45.45 -9.59 -35.40
N HIS A 569 -44.10 -9.52 -35.45
CA HIS A 569 -43.31 -8.26 -35.35
C HIS A 569 -41.76 -8.44 -35.27
N LYS A 570 -41.10 -7.91 -36.31
CA LYS A 570 -39.70 -7.45 -36.47
C LYS A 570 -38.65 -7.69 -35.37
N ALA A 571 -37.62 -8.44 -35.77
CA ALA A 571 -36.23 -8.19 -35.38
C ALA A 571 -35.55 -7.18 -36.34
N LYS A 572 -34.44 -6.57 -35.93
CA LYS A 572 -33.16 -6.63 -36.69
C LYS A 572 -31.97 -6.08 -35.90
N SER A 573 -30.84 -6.77 -36.05
CA SER A 573 -29.51 -6.38 -35.56
C SER A 573 -28.67 -5.80 -36.71
N SER A 574 -27.63 -5.05 -36.35
CA SER A 574 -26.33 -4.88 -37.03
C SER A 574 -26.26 -4.59 -38.54
N ALA A 575 -25.47 -3.56 -38.89
CA ALA A 575 -24.23 -3.66 -39.68
C ALA A 575 -24.02 -2.43 -40.59
N PHE A 576 -22.84 -1.81 -40.53
CA PHE A 576 -22.24 -1.19 -41.72
C PHE A 576 -20.74 -0.97 -41.58
N LEU A 577 -19.94 -1.72 -42.34
CA LEU A 577 -18.59 -1.35 -42.80
C LEU A 577 -18.10 -2.41 -43.80
N ALA A 578 -17.83 -2.03 -45.06
CA ALA A 578 -16.66 -2.41 -45.88
C ALA A 578 -16.85 -2.28 -47.41
N LYS A 579 -15.79 -1.81 -48.10
CA LYS A 579 -15.41 -2.03 -49.53
C LYS A 579 -16.29 -1.40 -50.65
N MET A 580 -15.81 -1.04 -51.86
CA MET A 580 -14.50 -0.78 -52.54
C MET A 580 -14.79 -0.27 -53.99
N SER A 581 -13.89 0.25 -54.86
CA SER A 581 -12.52 0.83 -54.78
C SER A 581 -12.14 1.48 -56.13
N GLY A 582 -11.44 2.63 -56.12
CA GLY A 582 -10.74 3.21 -57.29
C GLY A 582 -11.62 3.83 -58.39
N GLU A 583 -11.17 4.76 -59.24
CA GLU A 583 -9.91 5.52 -59.40
C GLU A 583 -10.33 6.91 -59.97
N GLY A 584 -9.61 8.03 -59.92
CA GLY A 584 -8.30 8.40 -59.36
C GLY A 584 -7.82 9.66 -60.10
N LEU A 585 -7.20 10.65 -59.43
CA LEU A 585 -6.40 11.70 -60.09
C LEU A 585 -5.55 12.51 -59.09
N LYS A 586 -4.47 13.08 -59.62
CA LYS A 586 -3.25 13.58 -58.95
C LYS A 586 -3.45 14.90 -58.16
N GLY A 587 -2.67 15.03 -57.09
CA GLY A 587 -1.70 16.16 -56.99
C GLY A 587 -2.02 17.32 -56.04
N SER A 588 -1.04 17.62 -55.18
CA SER A 588 -0.89 18.83 -54.35
C SER A 588 -1.93 19.08 -53.25
N VAL A 589 -1.50 18.90 -51.99
CA VAL A 589 -2.27 19.32 -50.81
C VAL A 589 -1.68 20.61 -50.27
N GLY A 590 -2.41 21.71 -50.47
CA GLY A 590 -2.07 23.04 -49.97
C GLY A 590 -3.22 24.03 -50.16
N VAL A 591 -3.86 24.41 -49.05
CA VAL A 591 -4.70 25.61 -48.82
C VAL A 591 -5.56 26.13 -49.99
N VAL A 592 -6.82 25.67 -50.05
CA VAL A 592 -7.96 26.20 -50.83
C VAL A 592 -9.23 25.87 -50.02
N GLU A 593 -10.19 26.72 -49.66
CA GLU A 593 -10.53 28.14 -49.97
C GLU A 593 -11.18 28.39 -51.35
N ALA A 594 -12.48 28.08 -51.46
CA ALA A 594 -13.29 28.20 -52.68
C ALA A 594 -14.75 28.61 -52.35
N PRO A 595 -15.48 29.32 -53.24
CA PRO A 595 -15.89 30.68 -52.87
C PRO A 595 -17.36 31.05 -53.14
N ALA A 596 -17.64 32.35 -53.00
CA ALA A 596 -18.95 33.00 -53.00
C ALA A 596 -19.61 33.20 -54.38
N VAL A 597 -20.92 33.51 -54.32
CA VAL A 597 -21.60 34.58 -55.07
C VAL A 597 -22.59 35.19 -54.07
N GLY A 598 -22.81 36.50 -53.87
CA GLY A 598 -22.36 37.76 -54.47
C GLY A 598 -23.33 38.82 -53.88
N VAL A 599 -22.92 39.59 -52.87
CA VAL A 599 -22.44 40.99 -52.98
C VAL A 599 -23.45 41.96 -53.62
N THR A 600 -24.04 42.85 -52.80
CA THR A 600 -23.90 44.32 -52.92
C THR A 600 -24.62 45.10 -51.80
N THR A 601 -23.88 45.98 -51.10
CA THR A 601 -24.32 47.27 -50.46
C THR A 601 -25.38 47.27 -49.32
N PRO A 602 -25.47 48.35 -48.50
CA PRO A 602 -24.67 49.59 -48.50
C PRO A 602 -23.88 49.87 -47.21
N THR A 603 -22.92 50.77 -47.36
CA THR A 603 -22.23 51.52 -46.29
C THR A 603 -23.23 52.27 -45.41
N LEU A 604 -23.13 52.14 -44.08
CA LEU A 604 -23.76 53.05 -43.12
C LEU A 604 -22.79 53.36 -41.97
N ASN A 605 -22.71 54.65 -41.65
CA ASN A 605 -21.63 55.33 -40.93
C ASN A 605 -21.23 54.73 -39.56
N LEU A 606 -19.93 54.85 -39.23
CA LEU A 606 -19.48 54.85 -37.84
C LEU A 606 -20.06 56.07 -37.09
N THR A 607 -20.98 55.83 -36.16
CA THR A 607 -21.13 56.60 -34.90
C THR A 607 -22.04 55.85 -33.93
N GLY A 608 -21.70 55.84 -32.63
CA GLY A 608 -22.71 55.59 -31.57
C GLY A 608 -22.72 54.25 -30.83
N CYS A 609 -21.58 53.72 -30.38
CA CYS A 609 -21.61 52.95 -29.13
C CYS A 609 -21.69 53.95 -27.97
N GLY A 610 -22.84 53.99 -27.29
CA GLY A 610 -23.17 54.98 -26.25
C GLY A 610 -22.44 54.80 -24.93
N LEU A 611 -21.12 54.99 -24.92
CA LEU A 611 -20.40 55.40 -23.73
C LEU A 611 -20.52 56.92 -23.61
N ASN A 612 -20.99 57.41 -22.47
CA ASN A 612 -21.01 58.84 -22.21
C ASN A 612 -19.57 59.35 -22.02
N PRO A 613 -19.27 60.61 -22.39
CA PRO A 613 -17.95 61.20 -22.14
C PRO A 613 -17.64 61.13 -20.63
N PRO A 614 -16.37 60.97 -20.22
CA PRO A 614 -16.03 60.74 -18.82
C PRO A 614 -16.54 61.90 -17.93
N ILE A 615 -17.30 61.57 -16.88
CA ILE A 615 -17.97 62.60 -16.05
C ILE A 615 -17.25 62.73 -14.71
N VAL A 616 -17.03 63.97 -14.29
CA VAL A 616 -16.58 64.29 -12.93
C VAL A 616 -17.78 64.39 -11.99
N ILE A 617 -17.94 63.41 -11.10
CA ILE A 617 -19.08 63.38 -10.17
C ILE A 617 -18.86 64.38 -9.04
N LYS A 618 -19.75 65.39 -8.98
CA LYS A 618 -19.90 66.30 -7.84
C LYS A 618 -21.34 66.22 -7.34
N GLY A 619 -21.55 65.45 -6.28
CA GLY A 619 -22.86 65.26 -5.65
C GLY A 619 -22.79 65.43 -4.14
N SER A 620 -23.95 65.62 -3.51
CA SER A 620 -24.03 65.69 -2.04
C SER A 620 -23.78 64.31 -1.41
N ALA A 621 -23.31 64.27 -0.16
CA ALA A 621 -23.02 63.00 0.52
C ALA A 621 -24.24 62.07 0.67
N SER A 622 -25.46 62.62 0.63
CA SER A 622 -26.72 61.89 0.66
C SER A 622 -27.21 61.40 -0.71
N GLN A 623 -26.58 61.82 -1.81
CA GLN A 623 -26.95 61.41 -3.16
C GLN A 623 -26.59 59.94 -3.41
N TYR A 624 -27.56 59.18 -3.92
CA TYR A 624 -27.36 57.81 -4.38
C TYR A 624 -26.70 57.77 -5.76
N VAL A 625 -25.82 56.79 -5.97
CA VAL A 625 -25.15 56.48 -7.24
C VAL A 625 -25.35 55.02 -7.61
N LYS A 626 -25.32 54.76 -8.92
CA LYS A 626 -25.43 53.44 -9.54
C LYS A 626 -24.03 52.91 -9.87
N LEU A 627 -23.69 51.71 -9.42
CA LEU A 627 -22.39 51.06 -9.67
C LEU A 627 -22.60 49.72 -10.39
N ASN A 628 -21.82 49.46 -11.43
CA ASN A 628 -21.76 48.16 -12.11
C ASN A 628 -20.31 47.62 -11.98
N VAL A 629 -20.14 46.60 -11.15
CA VAL A 629 -18.83 45.99 -10.84
C VAL A 629 -18.77 44.63 -11.52
N GLY A 630 -18.21 44.59 -12.73
CA GLY A 630 -18.07 43.37 -13.54
C GLY A 630 -19.38 42.61 -13.76
N GLY A 631 -20.51 43.32 -13.95
CA GLY A 631 -21.84 42.76 -14.12
C GLY A 631 -22.67 42.65 -12.84
N SER A 632 -22.11 42.97 -11.67
CA SER A 632 -22.87 43.04 -10.41
C SER A 632 -23.32 44.47 -10.12
N LEU A 633 -24.63 44.66 -9.97
CA LEU A 633 -25.27 45.97 -9.85
C LEU A 633 -25.45 46.36 -8.37
N TYR A 634 -25.01 47.57 -8.00
CA TYR A 634 -25.11 48.09 -6.64
C TYR A 634 -25.61 49.54 -6.60
N TYR A 635 -26.36 49.85 -5.55
CA TYR A 635 -26.80 51.21 -5.21
C TYR A 635 -26.25 51.58 -3.83
N THR A 636 -25.66 52.77 -3.72
CA THR A 636 -25.15 53.29 -2.44
C THR A 636 -25.00 54.82 -2.52
N THR A 637 -24.73 55.50 -1.40
CA THR A 637 -24.53 56.95 -1.41
C THR A 637 -23.07 57.35 -1.65
N ILE A 638 -22.85 58.54 -2.20
CA ILE A 638 -21.52 59.16 -2.33
C ILE A 638 -20.85 59.25 -0.96
N GLY A 639 -21.60 59.55 0.10
CA GLY A 639 -21.11 59.58 1.48
C GLY A 639 -20.50 58.24 1.93
N THR A 640 -21.10 57.10 1.59
CA THR A 640 -20.51 55.77 1.88
C THR A 640 -19.19 55.57 1.15
N LEU A 641 -19.15 55.90 -0.15
CA LEU A 641 -17.97 55.67 -1.00
C LEU A 641 -16.79 56.60 -0.67
N THR A 642 -17.06 57.76 -0.08
CA THR A 642 -16.05 58.77 0.28
C THR A 642 -15.67 58.76 1.77
N LYS A 643 -16.34 57.96 2.61
CA LYS A 643 -16.14 57.89 4.07
C LYS A 643 -14.71 57.46 4.45
N HIS A 644 -14.19 56.42 3.82
CA HIS A 644 -12.86 55.86 4.08
C HIS A 644 -11.88 56.23 2.96
N ASP A 645 -10.59 56.39 3.28
CA ASP A 645 -9.58 56.73 2.28
C ASP A 645 -9.23 55.50 1.42
N THR A 646 -9.78 55.46 0.21
CA THR A 646 -9.87 54.28 -0.65
C THR A 646 -9.88 54.69 -2.12
N MET A 647 -9.70 53.73 -3.05
CA MET A 647 -9.82 53.99 -4.48
C MET A 647 -11.20 54.57 -4.85
N LEU A 648 -12.25 54.10 -4.19
CA LEU A 648 -13.62 54.60 -4.38
C LEU A 648 -13.75 56.05 -3.91
N ARG A 649 -13.11 56.45 -2.80
CA ARG A 649 -13.07 57.87 -2.42
C ARG A 649 -12.42 58.73 -3.48
N ALA A 650 -11.34 58.26 -4.12
CA ALA A 650 -10.72 58.98 -5.24
C ALA A 650 -11.68 59.14 -6.43
N MET A 651 -12.34 58.06 -6.87
CA MET A 651 -13.35 58.07 -7.94
C MET A 651 -14.49 59.06 -7.67
N PHE A 652 -14.98 59.10 -6.43
CA PHE A 652 -16.15 59.89 -6.02
C PHE A 652 -15.79 61.23 -5.37
N SER A 653 -14.52 61.65 -5.40
CA SER A 653 -14.05 62.94 -4.87
C SER A 653 -14.27 64.14 -5.81
N GLY A 654 -14.74 63.90 -7.04
CA GLY A 654 -14.82 64.92 -8.09
C GLY A 654 -13.44 65.37 -8.60
N ARG A 655 -12.39 64.55 -8.44
CA ARG A 655 -11.02 64.78 -8.93
C ARG A 655 -10.57 63.81 -10.01
N MET A 656 -11.36 62.78 -10.28
CA MET A 656 -11.09 61.76 -11.28
C MET A 656 -12.35 61.58 -12.14
N GLU A 657 -12.13 61.38 -13.43
CA GLU A 657 -13.17 61.06 -14.39
C GLU A 657 -13.58 59.59 -14.27
N VAL A 658 -14.88 59.30 -14.36
CA VAL A 658 -15.39 57.92 -14.32
C VAL A 658 -16.21 57.60 -15.57
N LEU A 659 -16.11 56.34 -16.01
CA LEU A 659 -16.86 55.82 -17.16
C LEU A 659 -18.30 55.52 -16.76
N THR A 660 -19.25 55.93 -17.60
CA THR A 660 -20.68 55.63 -17.43
C THR A 660 -21.29 55.07 -18.71
N ASP A 661 -22.19 54.10 -18.55
CA ASP A 661 -22.98 53.57 -19.67
C ASP A 661 -24.16 54.48 -20.02
N ALA A 662 -24.95 54.07 -21.02
CA ALA A 662 -26.13 54.79 -21.50
C ALA A 662 -27.26 54.92 -20.47
N GLU A 663 -27.28 54.09 -19.41
CA GLU A 663 -28.29 54.13 -18.34
C GLU A 663 -27.79 54.88 -17.07
N GLY A 664 -26.56 55.37 -17.11
CA GLY A 664 -25.90 56.10 -16.02
C GLY A 664 -25.31 55.21 -14.92
N TRP A 665 -25.00 53.93 -15.20
CA TRP A 665 -24.21 53.10 -14.30
C TRP A 665 -22.72 53.43 -14.41
N ILE A 666 -22.07 53.59 -13.27
CA ILE A 666 -20.63 53.82 -13.20
C ILE A 666 -19.94 52.45 -13.29
N MET A 667 -19.12 52.28 -14.32
CA MET A 667 -18.52 50.98 -14.65
C MET A 667 -17.19 50.79 -13.91
N ILE A 668 -17.04 49.64 -13.25
CA ILE A 668 -15.80 49.19 -12.61
C ILE A 668 -15.46 47.80 -13.18
N ASP A 669 -14.32 47.72 -13.87
CA ASP A 669 -13.81 46.48 -14.48
C ASP A 669 -13.16 45.57 -13.41
N ARG A 670 -14.01 44.95 -12.57
CA ARG A 670 -13.58 44.11 -11.46
C ARG A 670 -14.65 43.09 -11.07
N SER A 671 -14.28 41.98 -10.43
CA SER A 671 -15.23 40.96 -10.00
C SER A 671 -16.18 41.48 -8.92
N GLY A 672 -17.49 41.50 -9.21
CA GLY A 672 -18.51 41.90 -8.25
C GLY A 672 -18.75 40.93 -7.09
N LYS A 673 -18.25 39.68 -7.15
CA LYS A 673 -18.58 38.60 -6.19
C LYS A 673 -18.47 39.03 -4.71
N HIS A 674 -17.40 39.75 -4.35
CA HIS A 674 -17.12 40.17 -2.97
C HIS A 674 -17.40 41.65 -2.71
N PHE A 675 -17.94 42.39 -3.68
CA PHE A 675 -18.14 43.84 -3.57
C PHE A 675 -19.23 44.23 -2.55
N GLY A 676 -20.21 43.35 -2.30
CA GLY A 676 -21.17 43.53 -1.19
C GLY A 676 -20.49 43.61 0.18
N SER A 677 -19.51 42.74 0.45
CA SER A 677 -18.72 42.76 1.70
C SER A 677 -17.87 44.02 1.83
N ILE A 678 -17.33 44.51 0.71
CA ILE A 678 -16.62 45.80 0.63
C ILE A 678 -17.57 46.97 0.95
N LEU A 679 -18.77 47.01 0.37
CA LEU A 679 -19.75 48.06 0.67
C LEU A 679 -20.20 48.04 2.14
N ASN A 680 -20.41 46.87 2.73
CA ASN A 680 -20.75 46.76 4.15
C ASN A 680 -19.59 47.22 5.04
N PHE A 681 -18.35 46.86 4.72
CA PHE A 681 -17.18 47.41 5.41
C PHE A 681 -17.12 48.95 5.33
N LEU A 682 -17.40 49.54 4.17
CA LEU A 682 -17.44 51.00 4.00
C LEU A 682 -18.63 51.67 4.73
N ARG A 683 -19.69 50.94 5.05
CA ARG A 683 -20.83 51.43 5.84
C ARG A 683 -20.52 51.38 7.33
N ASP A 684 -20.09 50.22 7.81
CA ASP A 684 -20.09 49.87 9.23
C ASP A 684 -18.68 49.93 9.86
N GLY A 685 -17.62 49.98 9.06
CA GLY A 685 -16.22 49.93 9.50
C GLY A 685 -15.72 48.53 9.89
N ASN A 686 -16.56 47.51 9.73
CA ASN A 686 -16.24 46.10 9.98
C ASN A 686 -17.10 45.20 9.07
N VAL A 687 -16.71 43.95 8.86
CA VAL A 687 -17.49 42.95 8.13
C VAL A 687 -17.17 41.55 8.65
N SER A 688 -18.16 40.64 8.65
CA SER A 688 -17.91 39.22 8.91
C SER A 688 -17.04 38.64 7.79
N LEU A 689 -15.86 38.13 8.16
CA LEU A 689 -14.92 37.54 7.20
C LEU A 689 -15.34 36.11 6.81
N PRO A 690 -15.12 35.68 5.56
CA PRO A 690 -15.44 34.32 5.12
C PRO A 690 -14.68 33.24 5.90
N GLU A 691 -15.38 32.17 6.28
CA GLU A 691 -14.79 31.01 6.98
C GLU A 691 -13.89 30.16 6.06
N THR A 692 -14.11 30.22 4.74
CA THR A 692 -13.33 29.42 3.79
C THR A 692 -12.07 30.17 3.35
N LYS A 693 -10.91 29.55 3.56
CA LYS A 693 -9.58 30.05 3.14
C LYS A 693 -9.54 30.55 1.68
N ARG A 694 -10.27 29.90 0.75
CA ARG A 694 -10.41 30.36 -0.64
C ARG A 694 -11.07 31.73 -0.73
N GLU A 695 -12.25 31.88 -0.15
CA GLU A 695 -13.05 33.11 -0.22
C GLU A 695 -12.40 34.26 0.53
N LEU A 696 -11.67 33.97 1.62
CA LEU A 696 -10.88 34.95 2.34
C LEU A 696 -9.70 35.49 1.49
N ASN A 697 -9.06 34.66 0.66
CA ASN A 697 -8.06 35.12 -0.31
C ASN A 697 -8.69 35.94 -1.45
N GLU A 698 -9.86 35.52 -1.95
CA GLU A 698 -10.61 36.27 -2.98
C GLU A 698 -11.02 37.66 -2.44
N LEU A 699 -11.62 37.75 -1.25
CA LEU A 699 -11.97 39.01 -0.60
C LEU A 699 -10.74 39.88 -0.31
N GLN A 700 -9.61 39.29 0.10
CA GLN A 700 -8.37 40.03 0.29
C GLN A 700 -7.87 40.68 -1.01
N ALA A 701 -7.92 39.95 -2.14
CA ALA A 701 -7.48 40.48 -3.42
C ALA A 701 -8.31 41.72 -3.83
N GLU A 702 -9.62 41.68 -3.59
CA GLU A 702 -10.50 42.82 -3.85
C GLU A 702 -10.28 43.96 -2.85
N ALA A 703 -10.13 43.68 -1.56
CA ALA A 703 -9.79 44.70 -0.56
C ALA A 703 -8.47 45.43 -0.88
N LYS A 704 -7.46 44.71 -1.40
CA LYS A 704 -6.20 45.28 -1.88
C LYS A 704 -6.39 46.11 -3.16
N TYR A 705 -7.23 45.67 -4.10
CA TYR A 705 -7.57 46.42 -5.32
C TYR A 705 -8.28 47.75 -5.05
N PHE A 706 -9.26 47.77 -4.14
CA PHE A 706 -9.98 49.00 -3.76
C PHE A 706 -9.22 49.89 -2.75
N CYS A 707 -7.97 49.53 -2.41
CA CYS A 707 -7.12 50.21 -1.42
C CYS A 707 -7.76 50.31 -0.02
N ILE A 708 -8.37 49.23 0.47
CA ILE A 708 -9.00 49.17 1.80
C ILE A 708 -8.05 48.45 2.78
N SER A 709 -7.07 49.19 3.29
CA SER A 709 -5.97 48.66 4.12
C SER A 709 -6.46 47.86 5.32
N ASP A 710 -7.41 48.40 6.09
CA ASP A 710 -7.94 47.78 7.32
C ASP A 710 -8.56 46.39 7.05
N LEU A 711 -9.33 46.27 5.96
CA LEU A 711 -9.96 45.01 5.55
C LEU A 711 -8.94 44.02 5.00
N ALA A 712 -7.94 44.50 4.23
CA ALA A 712 -6.85 43.67 3.74
C ALA A 712 -6.00 43.10 4.90
N GLU A 713 -5.70 43.91 5.92
CA GLU A 713 -5.04 43.47 7.15
C GLU A 713 -5.86 42.46 7.96
N ALA A 714 -7.18 42.68 8.09
CA ALA A 714 -8.07 41.76 8.78
C ALA A 714 -8.09 40.38 8.10
N CYS A 715 -8.07 40.36 6.76
CA CYS A 715 -7.91 39.13 5.97
C CYS A 715 -6.52 38.49 6.17
N ASP A 716 -5.43 39.27 6.14
CA ASP A 716 -4.06 38.76 6.36
C ASP A 716 -3.88 38.17 7.77
N LYS A 717 -4.49 38.77 8.81
CA LYS A 717 -4.50 38.25 10.19
C LYS A 717 -5.22 36.90 10.27
N ASN A 718 -6.38 36.76 9.63
CA ASN A 718 -7.12 35.50 9.59
C ASN A 718 -6.43 34.43 8.74
N LEU A 719 -5.83 34.79 7.61
CA LEU A 719 -5.03 33.85 6.78
C LEU A 719 -3.79 33.32 7.51
N LYS A 720 -3.18 34.10 8.40
CA LYS A 720 -2.13 33.62 9.32
C LYS A 720 -2.70 32.62 10.33
N ALA A 721 -3.82 32.94 10.98
CA ALA A 721 -4.49 32.01 11.90
C ALA A 721 -4.91 30.68 11.23
N PHE A 722 -5.22 30.67 9.93
CA PHE A 722 -5.42 29.43 9.16
C PHE A 722 -4.11 28.65 8.94
N LYS A 723 -2.98 29.32 8.70
CA LYS A 723 -1.67 28.66 8.57
C LYS A 723 -1.18 28.08 9.89
N ASP A 724 -1.38 28.80 10.99
CA ASP A 724 -0.99 28.33 12.33
C ASP A 724 -1.81 27.10 12.75
N LYS A 725 -3.09 27.03 12.35
CA LYS A 725 -3.93 25.82 12.45
C LYS A 725 -3.52 24.69 11.48
N GLU A 726 -2.96 25.01 10.31
CA GLU A 726 -2.42 24.02 9.36
C GLU A 726 -1.03 23.48 9.76
N SER A 727 -0.29 24.13 10.66
CA SER A 727 0.96 23.57 11.21
C SER A 727 0.73 22.47 12.25
N ASP A 728 -0.40 22.49 12.97
CA ASP A 728 -0.81 21.46 13.93
C ASP A 728 -1.66 20.35 13.26
N VAL A 729 -1.14 19.71 12.20
CA VAL A 729 -1.74 18.46 11.68
C VAL A 729 -1.47 17.30 12.64
N VAL A 730 -2.25 17.26 13.71
CA VAL A 730 -2.36 16.12 14.62
C VAL A 730 -3.85 15.83 14.85
N PRO A 731 -4.53 15.11 13.93
CA PRO A 731 -5.87 14.59 14.16
C PRO A 731 -5.81 13.37 15.10
N ILE A 732 -5.34 13.58 16.33
CA ILE A 732 -5.44 12.59 17.40
C ILE A 732 -6.80 12.79 18.07
N CYS A 733 -7.65 11.76 18.01
CA CYS A 733 -8.73 11.60 18.98
C CYS A 733 -8.11 11.52 20.38
N ARG A 734 -8.23 12.59 21.17
CA ARG A 734 -7.67 12.66 22.52
C ARG A 734 -8.66 12.07 23.52
N VAL A 735 -8.41 10.83 23.92
CA VAL A 735 -9.12 10.16 25.02
C VAL A 735 -8.38 10.47 26.34
N PRO A 736 -8.91 11.34 27.22
CA PRO A 736 -8.35 11.52 28.55
C PRO A 736 -8.42 10.23 29.40
N LEU A 737 -7.41 10.05 30.24
CA LEU A 737 -7.31 8.99 31.23
C LEU A 737 -7.54 9.61 32.62
N ILE A 738 -8.62 9.24 33.30
CA ILE A 738 -8.93 9.76 34.64
C ILE A 738 -7.92 9.22 35.66
N THR A 739 -7.33 10.14 36.42
CA THR A 739 -6.40 9.87 37.53
C THR A 739 -6.91 10.35 38.89
N SER A 740 -8.07 11.04 38.94
CA SER A 740 -8.81 11.28 40.20
C SER A 740 -10.32 11.46 40.01
N GLN A 741 -11.13 11.18 41.04
CA GLN A 741 -12.58 11.46 41.01
C GLN A 741 -12.93 12.95 40.83
N LYS A 742 -12.02 13.86 41.21
CA LYS A 742 -12.20 15.30 40.96
C LYS A 742 -12.07 15.64 39.47
N GLU A 743 -11.14 14.99 38.79
CA GLU A 743 -10.93 15.11 37.34
C GLU A 743 -12.10 14.50 36.55
N GLU A 744 -12.64 13.36 36.99
CA GLU A 744 -13.88 12.79 36.46
C GLU A 744 -15.05 13.79 36.51
N GLN A 745 -15.32 14.34 37.70
CA GLN A 745 -16.41 15.30 37.89
C GLN A 745 -16.17 16.58 37.08
N ALA A 746 -14.93 17.07 36.99
CA ALA A 746 -14.59 18.22 36.16
C ALA A 746 -14.83 17.95 34.66
N LEU A 747 -14.40 16.80 34.13
CA LEU A 747 -14.58 16.46 32.71
C LEU A 747 -16.06 16.25 32.34
N ILE A 748 -16.87 15.69 33.24
CA ILE A 748 -18.31 15.46 33.01
C ILE A 748 -19.12 16.76 33.17
N SER A 749 -18.78 17.63 34.13
CA SER A 749 -19.51 18.89 34.37
C SER A 749 -19.10 20.03 33.44
N ALA A 750 -17.81 20.17 33.10
CA ALA A 750 -17.33 21.21 32.19
C ALA A 750 -17.80 20.98 30.73
N ASN A 751 -18.08 19.73 30.34
CA ASN A 751 -18.57 19.37 29.02
C ASN A 751 -20.08 19.11 28.99
N ALA A 752 -20.87 19.85 29.77
CA ALA A 752 -22.34 19.68 29.83
C ALA A 752 -23.07 19.86 28.48
N THR A 753 -22.40 20.37 27.44
CA THR A 753 -22.92 20.48 26.06
C THR A 753 -22.60 19.30 25.15
N LYS A 754 -21.76 18.34 25.58
CA LYS A 754 -21.44 17.14 24.80
C LYS A 754 -21.74 15.86 25.58
N PRO A 755 -22.29 14.82 24.94
CA PRO A 755 -22.38 13.50 25.53
C PRO A 755 -20.99 12.94 25.89
N VAL A 756 -20.92 12.19 26.98
CA VAL A 756 -19.68 11.60 27.51
C VAL A 756 -19.86 10.08 27.64
N VAL A 757 -18.91 9.32 27.11
CA VAL A 757 -18.84 7.86 27.24
C VAL A 757 -17.59 7.50 28.03
N LYS A 758 -17.79 6.92 29.22
CA LYS A 758 -16.71 6.49 30.13
C LYS A 758 -16.59 4.97 30.11
N LEU A 759 -15.40 4.44 29.87
CA LEU A 759 -15.07 3.03 30.06
C LEU A 759 -14.14 2.87 31.27
N LEU A 760 -14.65 2.21 32.31
CA LEU A 760 -13.92 1.81 33.50
C LEU A 760 -13.27 0.45 33.26
N ILE A 761 -11.96 0.33 33.49
CA ILE A 761 -11.21 -0.94 33.42
C ILE A 761 -10.24 -1.04 34.60
N ASN A 762 -10.54 -1.95 35.53
CA ASN A 762 -9.65 -2.25 36.66
C ASN A 762 -9.14 -3.70 36.58
N ARG A 763 -8.19 -3.94 35.68
CA ARG A 763 -7.53 -5.25 35.51
C ARG A 763 -6.78 -5.70 36.78
N HIS A 764 -6.30 -4.74 37.60
CA HIS A 764 -5.45 -4.99 38.75
C HIS A 764 -6.22 -5.37 40.03
N ASN A 765 -7.54 -5.49 39.97
CA ASN A 765 -8.37 -5.93 41.08
C ASN A 765 -8.18 -7.44 41.39
N ASN A 766 -7.09 -7.76 42.10
CA ASN A 766 -6.70 -9.12 42.49
C ASN A 766 -7.67 -9.82 43.49
N LYS A 767 -8.84 -9.24 43.77
CA LYS A 767 -9.83 -9.79 44.71
C LYS A 767 -10.52 -11.07 44.19
N TYR A 768 -10.51 -11.30 42.88
CA TYR A 768 -11.18 -12.44 42.23
C TYR A 768 -10.31 -13.11 41.18
N SER A 769 -10.56 -14.40 40.92
CA SER A 769 -9.93 -15.14 39.82
C SER A 769 -10.76 -14.97 38.53
N TYR A 770 -10.13 -14.73 37.39
CA TYR A 770 -10.81 -14.55 36.11
C TYR A 770 -11.14 -15.89 35.43
N THR A 771 -12.25 -15.97 34.70
CA THR A 771 -12.51 -17.11 33.79
C THR A 771 -11.63 -17.00 32.53
N GLY A 772 -11.32 -18.12 31.88
CA GLY A 772 -10.40 -18.16 30.73
C GLY A 772 -10.78 -17.27 29.53
N ALA A 773 -12.07 -16.94 29.37
CA ALA A 773 -12.56 -16.05 28.31
C ALA A 773 -12.63 -14.56 28.72
N SER A 774 -12.34 -14.23 29.98
CA SER A 774 -12.48 -12.85 30.49
C SER A 774 -11.42 -11.90 29.93
N ASP A 775 -10.17 -12.34 29.77
CA ASP A 775 -9.11 -11.53 29.13
C ASP A 775 -9.53 -11.09 27.71
N ASP A 776 -10.04 -12.03 26.91
CA ASP A 776 -10.47 -11.77 25.53
C ASP A 776 -11.66 -10.79 25.48
N ASN A 777 -12.60 -10.90 26.42
CA ASN A 777 -13.74 -9.98 26.49
C ASN A 777 -13.34 -8.59 27.00
N ILE A 778 -12.35 -8.47 27.90
CA ILE A 778 -11.76 -7.16 28.27
C ILE A 778 -11.13 -6.50 27.03
N LEU A 779 -10.36 -7.26 26.23
CA LEU A 779 -9.74 -6.76 25.01
C LEU A 779 -10.79 -6.29 23.97
N LYS A 780 -11.88 -7.03 23.78
CA LYS A 780 -12.99 -6.63 22.89
C LYS A 780 -13.67 -5.34 23.37
N ASN A 781 -13.88 -5.17 24.68
CA ASN A 781 -14.41 -3.91 25.23
C ASN A 781 -13.47 -2.73 24.93
N ILE A 782 -12.14 -2.90 25.07
CA ILE A 782 -11.15 -1.86 24.72
C ILE A 782 -11.19 -1.55 23.21
N GLU A 783 -11.19 -2.57 22.36
CA GLU A 783 -11.19 -2.41 20.91
C GLU A 783 -12.47 -1.70 20.41
N LEU A 784 -13.63 -2.05 20.96
CA LEU A 784 -14.89 -1.38 20.66
C LEU A 784 -14.85 0.09 21.10
N PHE A 785 -14.28 0.39 22.28
CA PHE A 785 -14.14 1.77 22.75
C PHE A 785 -13.23 2.60 21.85
N ASP A 786 -12.11 2.04 21.40
CA ASP A 786 -11.19 2.75 20.50
C ASP A 786 -11.83 2.96 19.11
N LYS A 787 -12.61 1.98 18.59
CA LYS A 787 -13.42 2.15 17.38
C LYS A 787 -14.48 3.24 17.50
N LEU A 788 -15.22 3.26 18.61
CA LEU A 788 -16.26 4.27 18.88
C LEU A 788 -15.66 5.67 19.08
N SER A 789 -14.54 5.77 19.80
CA SER A 789 -13.87 7.05 20.03
C SER A 789 -13.28 7.65 18.77
N LEU A 790 -12.77 6.85 17.84
CA LEU A 790 -12.38 7.33 16.51
C LEU A 790 -13.60 7.78 15.69
N ARG A 791 -14.67 6.97 15.66
CA ARG A 791 -15.88 7.23 14.85
C ARG A 791 -16.67 8.47 15.29
N PHE A 792 -16.72 8.75 16.59
CA PHE A 792 -17.54 9.82 17.16
C PHE A 792 -16.71 10.92 17.88
N SER A 793 -15.39 10.98 17.64
CA SER A 793 -14.42 11.90 18.26
C SER A 793 -14.84 13.38 18.35
N ASN A 794 -15.60 13.87 17.37
CA ASN A 794 -16.06 15.27 17.33
C ASN A 794 -17.37 15.50 18.11
N ARG A 795 -18.17 14.45 18.33
CA ARG A 795 -19.56 14.50 18.84
C ARG A 795 -19.67 14.04 20.30
N VAL A 796 -18.89 13.04 20.69
CA VAL A 796 -18.89 12.41 22.01
C VAL A 796 -17.50 12.54 22.63
N LEU A 797 -17.43 12.90 23.91
CA LEU A 797 -16.19 12.84 24.69
C LEU A 797 -16.00 11.41 25.24
N PHE A 798 -14.95 10.74 24.81
CA PHE A 798 -14.59 9.41 25.31
C PHE A 798 -13.54 9.50 26.41
N ILE A 799 -13.76 8.82 27.52
CA ILE A 799 -12.89 8.85 28.70
C ILE A 799 -12.56 7.43 29.19
N LYS A 800 -11.30 7.16 29.53
CA LYS A 800 -10.88 5.91 30.18
C LYS A 800 -10.69 6.13 31.68
N ASP A 801 -11.26 5.26 32.51
CA ASP A 801 -11.17 5.29 33.98
C ASP A 801 -10.44 4.03 34.47
N VAL A 802 -9.37 4.23 35.24
CA VAL A 802 -8.49 3.16 35.75
C VAL A 802 -8.46 3.08 37.27
N ILE A 803 -9.33 3.82 37.97
CA ILE A 803 -9.31 3.96 39.44
C ILE A 803 -10.44 3.18 40.09
N GLY A 804 -11.57 3.02 39.37
CA GLY A 804 -12.81 2.40 39.87
C GLY A 804 -12.57 1.18 40.77
N SER A 805 -12.81 1.33 42.07
CA SER A 805 -12.26 0.43 43.10
C SER A 805 -12.99 -0.90 43.25
N ASN A 806 -14.26 -0.98 42.83
CA ASN A 806 -15.12 -2.15 43.04
C ASN A 806 -15.52 -2.90 41.76
N GLU A 807 -15.48 -2.26 40.59
CA GLU A 807 -15.86 -2.86 39.31
C GLU A 807 -14.64 -3.18 38.44
N ILE A 808 -14.77 -4.16 37.55
CA ILE A 808 -13.66 -4.67 36.72
C ILE A 808 -13.75 -4.12 35.30
N CYS A 809 -14.92 -4.16 34.68
CA CYS A 809 -15.19 -3.58 33.36
C CYS A 809 -16.63 -3.06 33.33
N CYS A 810 -16.80 -1.77 33.03
CA CYS A 810 -18.11 -1.11 33.01
C CYS A 810 -18.13 0.10 32.08
N TRP A 811 -19.21 0.25 31.31
CA TRP A 811 -19.46 1.43 30.47
C TRP A 811 -20.51 2.33 31.13
N SER A 812 -20.21 3.62 31.26
CA SER A 812 -21.15 4.62 31.76
C SER A 812 -21.37 5.71 30.70
N PHE A 813 -22.64 6.05 30.47
CA PHE A 813 -23.07 7.01 29.45
C PHE A 813 -23.66 8.24 30.14
N TYR A 814 -23.24 9.44 29.72
CA TYR A 814 -23.69 10.70 30.33
C TYR A 814 -24.12 11.70 29.26
N GLY A 815 -25.15 12.49 29.55
CA GLY A 815 -25.60 13.61 28.73
C GLY A 815 -26.07 14.75 29.64
N HIS A 816 -25.83 15.99 29.24
CA HIS A 816 -26.06 17.18 30.08
C HIS A 816 -25.43 17.06 31.49
N GLY A 817 -24.25 16.42 31.59
CA GLY A 817 -23.53 16.19 32.85
C GLY A 817 -24.17 15.15 33.79
N LYS A 818 -25.25 14.46 33.40
CA LYS A 818 -25.92 13.42 34.20
C LYS A 818 -25.74 12.03 33.58
N LYS A 819 -25.61 11.01 34.43
CA LYS A 819 -25.55 9.60 34.00
C LYS A 819 -26.92 9.17 33.46
N ILE A 820 -26.96 8.62 32.26
CA ILE A 820 -28.17 8.15 31.56
C ILE A 820 -28.29 6.63 31.65
N ALA A 821 -27.20 5.92 31.33
CA ALA A 821 -27.17 4.47 31.23
C ALA A 821 -25.85 3.90 31.75
N GLU A 822 -25.89 2.61 32.07
CA GLU A 822 -24.74 1.82 32.48
C GLU A 822 -24.83 0.40 31.91
N VAL A 823 -23.70 -0.09 31.41
CA VAL A 823 -23.53 -1.48 30.95
C VAL A 823 -22.37 -2.07 31.74
N CYS A 824 -22.71 -2.72 32.86
CA CYS A 824 -21.73 -3.49 33.63
C CYS A 824 -21.38 -4.75 32.85
N CYS A 825 -20.11 -4.89 32.48
CA CYS A 825 -19.60 -6.04 31.73
C CYS A 825 -19.12 -7.17 32.65
N THR A 826 -19.54 -7.18 33.93
CA THR A 826 -18.97 -8.06 34.97
C THR A 826 -20.05 -8.96 35.57
N ALA A 827 -19.91 -10.28 35.42
CA ALA A 827 -20.77 -11.29 36.03
C ALA A 827 -19.96 -12.20 36.99
N ILE A 828 -20.54 -12.55 38.14
CA ILE A 828 -19.91 -13.47 39.09
C ILE A 828 -20.37 -14.90 38.78
N VAL A 829 -19.43 -15.82 38.57
CA VAL A 829 -19.69 -17.23 38.30
C VAL A 829 -19.11 -18.07 39.43
N TYR A 830 -19.97 -18.85 40.07
CA TYR A 830 -19.56 -19.82 41.08
C TYR A 830 -19.03 -21.08 40.40
N ALA A 831 -17.71 -21.20 40.29
CA ALA A 831 -17.07 -22.50 40.08
C ALA A 831 -17.01 -23.22 41.45
N THR A 832 -16.99 -24.56 41.44
CA THR A 832 -17.13 -25.42 42.63
C THR A 832 -16.14 -25.13 43.75
N ASP A 833 -15.00 -24.52 43.42
CA ASP A 833 -13.84 -24.38 44.32
C ASP A 833 -13.50 -22.91 44.63
N ARG A 834 -13.94 -21.92 43.81
CA ARG A 834 -13.62 -20.49 43.95
C ARG A 834 -14.69 -19.58 43.30
N LYS A 835 -14.87 -18.37 43.86
CA LYS A 835 -15.60 -17.28 43.20
C LYS A 835 -14.78 -16.79 42.00
N ASN A 836 -15.26 -17.05 40.79
CA ASN A 836 -14.65 -16.58 39.56
C ASN A 836 -15.44 -15.39 39.00
N THR A 837 -14.74 -14.41 38.45
CA THR A 837 -15.37 -13.32 37.71
C THR A 837 -15.30 -13.62 36.21
N LYS A 838 -16.45 -13.52 35.54
CA LYS A 838 -16.60 -13.57 34.09
C LYS A 838 -16.81 -12.15 33.59
N VAL A 839 -15.90 -11.67 32.72
CA VAL A 839 -16.16 -10.46 31.95
C VAL A 839 -16.92 -10.82 30.67
N GLU A 840 -17.95 -10.06 30.36
CA GLU A 840 -18.80 -10.22 29.18
C GLU A 840 -18.55 -9.10 28.15
N PHE A 841 -19.00 -9.31 26.92
CA PHE A 841 -18.89 -8.32 25.84
C PHE A 841 -20.27 -8.15 25.17
N PRO A 842 -21.17 -7.37 25.79
CA PRO A 842 -22.53 -7.12 25.27
C PRO A 842 -22.52 -6.07 24.14
N GLU A 843 -21.85 -6.38 23.03
CA GLU A 843 -21.55 -5.48 21.90
C GLU A 843 -22.78 -4.69 21.42
N ALA A 844 -23.89 -5.37 21.13
CA ALA A 844 -25.11 -4.73 20.64
C ALA A 844 -25.67 -3.67 21.61
N ARG A 845 -25.64 -3.96 22.92
CA ARG A 845 -26.10 -3.03 23.96
C ARG A 845 -25.17 -1.82 24.11
N ILE A 846 -23.86 -2.03 24.00
CA ILE A 846 -22.87 -0.93 24.03
C ILE A 846 -23.08 -0.01 22.82
N TYR A 847 -23.33 -0.57 21.64
CA TYR A 847 -23.68 0.22 20.44
C TYR A 847 -24.99 0.99 20.61
N GLU A 848 -26.05 0.33 21.08
CA GLU A 848 -27.36 0.96 21.32
C GLU A 848 -27.23 2.16 22.28
N GLU A 849 -26.60 1.98 23.45
CA GLU A 849 -26.44 3.07 24.42
C GLU A 849 -25.50 4.18 23.92
N THR A 850 -24.50 3.86 23.08
CA THR A 850 -23.67 4.89 22.44
C THR A 850 -24.49 5.75 21.46
N LEU A 851 -25.41 5.14 20.71
CA LEU A 851 -26.32 5.86 19.81
C LEU A 851 -27.37 6.66 20.59
N ASN A 852 -27.94 6.12 21.68
CA ASN A 852 -28.84 6.85 22.57
C ASN A 852 -28.15 8.07 23.19
N CYS A 853 -26.86 7.95 23.54
CA CYS A 853 -26.07 9.05 24.10
C CYS A 853 -25.93 10.23 23.12
N LEU A 854 -25.89 9.99 21.81
CA LEU A 854 -25.86 11.06 20.79
C LEU A 854 -27.13 11.94 20.75
N LEU A 855 -28.26 11.48 21.30
CA LEU A 855 -29.50 12.27 21.38
C LEU A 855 -29.33 13.50 22.29
N TYR A 856 -28.29 13.54 23.12
CA TYR A 856 -27.99 14.61 24.08
C TYR A 856 -26.91 15.60 23.58
N GLU A 857 -26.68 15.67 22.27
CA GLU A 857 -25.70 16.57 21.63
C GLU A 857 -26.15 18.04 21.55
N ASN A 858 -27.46 18.34 21.74
CA ASN A 858 -28.01 19.68 21.59
C ASN A 858 -28.75 20.19 22.84
N SER A 859 -28.52 21.46 23.19
CA SER A 859 -29.03 22.15 24.39
C SER A 859 -30.56 22.38 24.42
N LYS A 860 -31.27 22.14 23.31
CA LYS A 860 -32.73 22.00 23.34
C LYS A 860 -33.06 20.63 23.91
N GLY A 861 -33.16 20.56 25.23
CA GLY A 861 -33.44 19.32 25.95
C GLY A 861 -34.69 18.63 25.41
N PRO A 862 -34.74 17.29 25.42
CA PRO A 862 -35.90 16.54 24.95
C PRO A 862 -37.16 16.89 25.75
N ASP A 863 -38.31 16.92 25.08
CA ASP A 863 -39.61 17.14 25.72
C ASP A 863 -39.81 16.18 26.91
N GLN A 864 -40.56 16.65 27.92
CA GLN A 864 -40.78 15.89 29.16
C GLN A 864 -41.37 14.48 28.90
N GLU A 865 -42.15 14.32 27.83
CA GLU A 865 -42.68 13.02 27.39
C GLU A 865 -41.57 12.02 26.98
N LEU A 866 -40.51 12.47 26.34
CA LEU A 866 -39.39 11.60 25.91
C LEU A 866 -38.57 11.11 27.11
N ILE A 867 -38.39 11.96 28.13
CA ILE A 867 -37.73 11.59 29.40
C ILE A 867 -38.59 10.54 30.16
N GLN A 868 -39.91 10.64 30.06
CA GLN A 868 -40.85 9.69 30.65
C GLN A 868 -40.89 8.35 29.88
N ALA A 869 -40.71 8.38 28.55
CA ALA A 869 -40.61 7.19 27.70
C ALA A 869 -39.32 6.37 27.95
N THR A 870 -38.17 7.01 28.17
CA THR A 870 -36.92 6.26 28.44
C THR A 870 -36.85 5.72 29.87
N SER A 871 -37.42 6.43 30.85
CA SER A 871 -37.41 6.01 32.26
C SER A 871 -38.38 4.86 32.58
N THR A 872 -39.46 4.71 31.81
CA THR A 872 -40.45 3.63 32.01
C THR A 872 -39.96 2.25 31.57
N ARG A 873 -38.84 2.14 30.83
CA ARG A 873 -38.23 0.86 30.45
C ARG A 873 -37.42 0.18 31.57
N PHE A 874 -37.26 0.84 32.73
CA PHE A 874 -36.40 0.37 33.83
C PHE A 874 -37.13 -0.32 35.00
N GLN A 875 -38.44 -0.57 34.90
CA GLN A 875 -39.20 -1.39 35.87
C GLN A 875 -39.58 -2.75 35.27
N GLY A 876 -38.59 -3.65 35.18
CA GLY A 876 -38.79 -5.04 34.78
C GLY A 876 -37.54 -5.88 34.99
N SER A 877 -37.58 -6.83 35.94
CA SER A 877 -36.49 -7.71 36.38
C SER A 877 -35.55 -7.16 37.47
N SER A 878 -36.11 -6.83 38.64
CA SER A 878 -35.37 -7.04 39.90
C SER A 878 -35.49 -8.52 40.26
N TYR A 879 -34.36 -9.24 40.39
CA TYR A 879 -34.36 -10.52 41.11
C TYR A 879 -34.36 -10.22 42.60
N THR A 880 -35.32 -10.79 43.32
CA THR A 880 -35.50 -10.62 44.76
C THR A 880 -34.29 -11.14 45.54
N SER A 881 -33.85 -10.34 46.51
CA SER A 881 -33.14 -10.83 47.68
C SER A 881 -34.11 -10.80 48.85
N ASP A 882 -34.49 -11.97 49.34
CA ASP A 882 -35.05 -12.13 50.69
C ASP A 882 -33.88 -12.71 51.52
N ASP A 883 -33.28 -12.03 52.51
CA ASP A 883 -33.77 -11.40 53.75
C ASP A 883 -34.00 -12.39 54.91
N GLU A 884 -33.34 -12.10 56.04
CA GLU A 884 -33.89 -11.97 57.40
C GLU A 884 -32.87 -11.08 58.17
N ASP A 885 -33.20 -9.84 58.58
CA ASP A 885 -33.88 -9.42 59.83
C ASP A 885 -33.06 -9.63 61.12
N GLU A 886 -33.09 -8.77 62.15
CA GLU A 886 -34.04 -7.70 62.50
C GLU A 886 -33.39 -6.60 63.42
N ARG A 887 -34.14 -5.51 63.68
CA ARG A 887 -34.26 -4.77 64.98
C ARG A 887 -33.49 -3.45 65.24
N HIS A 888 -34.08 -2.36 64.76
CA HIS A 888 -34.59 -1.21 65.57
C HIS A 888 -33.76 -0.61 66.75
N LYS A 889 -33.26 0.66 66.60
CA LYS A 889 -33.91 1.93 67.07
C LYS A 889 -32.94 3.15 67.20
N VAL A 890 -33.39 4.28 66.64
CA VAL A 890 -33.34 5.67 67.17
C VAL A 890 -31.99 6.29 67.61
N GLY A 891 -31.63 7.42 66.94
CA GLY A 891 -31.47 8.69 67.67
C GLY A 891 -30.15 9.45 67.57
N ASN A 892 -30.25 10.71 67.10
CA ASN A 892 -29.40 11.87 67.41
C ASN A 892 -27.87 11.87 67.13
N ALA A 893 -27.54 12.58 66.05
CA ALA A 893 -26.95 13.93 66.08
C ALA A 893 -25.54 14.22 66.68
N SER A 894 -24.80 14.99 65.87
CA SER A 894 -23.85 16.07 66.23
C SER A 894 -22.37 15.78 66.47
N ASN A 895 -21.55 16.55 65.74
CA ASN A 895 -20.29 17.22 66.10
C ASN A 895 -19.14 16.46 66.78
N GLY A 896 -17.91 16.68 66.29
CA GLY A 896 -16.69 16.34 67.03
C GLY A 896 -15.40 16.34 66.19
N ALA A 897 -14.87 17.53 65.90
CA ALA A 897 -13.62 17.74 65.16
C ALA A 897 -12.34 17.34 65.93
N VAL A 898 -11.19 17.37 65.21
CA VAL A 898 -9.79 17.36 65.72
C VAL A 898 -9.30 15.98 66.25
N GLY A 899 -8.06 15.51 66.02
CA GLY A 899 -6.96 15.97 65.16
C GLY A 899 -5.56 15.65 65.72
N GLY A 900 -4.56 15.41 64.85
CA GLY A 900 -3.12 15.65 65.11
C GLY A 900 -2.26 14.59 65.87
N GLY A 901 -0.99 14.46 65.42
CA GLY A 901 0.17 14.03 66.23
C GLY A 901 0.44 12.52 66.35
N HIS A 902 1.37 11.88 65.61
CA HIS A 902 2.85 11.90 65.73
C HIS A 902 3.48 11.46 67.07
N GLY A 903 4.41 10.48 67.01
CA GLY A 903 5.74 10.67 67.63
C GLY A 903 6.26 9.65 68.66
N HIS A 904 7.01 8.65 68.17
CA HIS A 904 8.28 8.11 68.73
C HIS A 904 8.47 7.65 70.20
N HIS A 905 8.86 6.36 70.32
CA HIS A 905 9.96 5.78 71.12
C HIS A 905 10.62 6.64 72.25
N SER A 906 10.79 6.14 73.48
CA SER A 906 11.83 5.13 73.82
C SER A 906 11.87 4.85 75.35
N GLY A 907 12.43 3.71 75.81
CA GLY A 907 12.77 3.48 77.23
C GLY A 907 12.71 2.03 77.73
N HIS A 908 13.74 1.57 78.45
CA HIS A 908 13.90 0.26 79.14
C HIS A 908 12.83 -0.02 80.23
N GLY A 909 12.62 -1.22 80.81
CA GLY A 909 13.22 -2.56 80.60
C GLY A 909 13.22 -3.43 81.89
N SER A 910 13.06 -4.76 81.74
CA SER A 910 13.30 -5.86 82.73
C SER A 910 12.23 -6.27 83.77
N GLY A 911 11.81 -7.56 83.73
CA GLY A 911 11.67 -8.39 84.95
C GLY A 911 10.38 -9.23 85.22
N ALA A 912 10.39 -10.53 84.82
CA ALA A 912 9.67 -11.71 85.41
C ALA A 912 8.11 -11.69 85.59
N HIS A 913 7.34 -12.79 85.65
CA HIS A 913 7.53 -14.26 85.54
C HIS A 913 6.20 -14.89 85.00
N GLY A 914 6.22 -16.08 84.36
CA GLY A 914 5.02 -16.85 83.93
C GLY A 914 4.38 -17.73 85.03
N PRO A 915 3.42 -18.67 84.75
CA PRO A 915 3.37 -19.51 83.53
C PRO A 915 1.97 -19.85 82.88
N SER A 916 2.07 -20.54 81.74
CA SER A 916 1.16 -21.40 80.93
C SER A 916 0.04 -22.22 81.65
N GLU A 917 -1.00 -22.81 81.02
CA GLU A 917 -1.54 -22.93 79.63
C GLU A 917 -2.95 -23.62 79.70
N SER A 918 -3.83 -23.50 78.69
CA SER A 918 -4.90 -24.51 78.47
C SER A 918 -5.46 -24.63 77.04
N ARG A 919 -5.75 -25.89 76.67
CA ARG A 919 -6.25 -26.52 75.42
C ARG A 919 -7.62 -25.98 74.92
N GLY A 920 -8.11 -26.21 73.69
CA GLY A 920 -7.59 -26.93 72.50
C GLY A 920 -8.65 -27.83 71.77
N ALA A 921 -8.75 -27.77 70.43
CA ALA A 921 -9.41 -28.72 69.48
C ALA A 921 -9.16 -28.20 68.02
N SER A 922 -8.71 -28.91 66.96
CA SER A 922 -9.04 -30.22 66.32
C SER A 922 -10.43 -30.30 65.66
N GLY A 923 -10.64 -30.74 64.41
CA GLY A 923 -9.70 -31.15 63.36
C GLY A 923 -10.24 -32.25 62.40
N LEU A 924 -10.45 -31.89 61.12
CA LEU A 924 -10.27 -32.70 59.88
C LEU A 924 -11.04 -34.04 59.58
N SER A 925 -11.91 -33.94 58.56
CA SER A 925 -11.85 -34.64 57.24
C SER A 925 -12.36 -36.08 56.95
N ARG A 926 -13.32 -36.12 56.00
CA ARG A 926 -13.41 -36.88 54.71
C ARG A 926 -13.45 -38.43 54.65
N LEU A 927 -14.44 -38.92 53.88
CA LEU A 927 -14.38 -40.19 53.14
C LEU A 927 -15.18 -40.14 51.80
N ARG A 928 -14.53 -40.61 50.71
CA ARG A 928 -15.02 -41.33 49.51
C ARG A 928 -16.26 -40.92 48.65
N SER A 929 -15.98 -40.77 47.35
CA SER A 929 -16.49 -41.59 46.20
C SER A 929 -17.72 -41.18 45.37
N SER A 930 -17.54 -41.27 44.02
CA SER A 930 -18.47 -41.82 42.99
C SER A 930 -19.13 -40.89 41.94
N LYS A 931 -18.69 -41.10 40.68
CA LYS A 931 -19.44 -41.15 39.38
C LYS A 931 -20.20 -39.93 38.81
N ASN A 932 -20.01 -39.78 37.49
CA ASN A 932 -20.88 -39.29 36.41
C ASN A 932 -21.54 -37.90 36.60
N ASN A 933 -21.56 -36.99 35.63
CA ASN A 933 -21.52 -37.16 34.17
C ASN A 933 -20.71 -36.03 33.51
#